data_AF-A0A7H8R487-F1
#
_entry.id   AF-A0A7H8R487-F1
#
_cell.length_a   1.000
_cell.length_b   1.000
_cell.length_c   1.000
_cell.angle_alpha   90.00
_cell.angle_beta   90.00
_cell.angle_gamma   90.00
#
_symmetry.space_group_name_H-M   'P 1'
#
loop_
_entity.id
_entity.type
_entity.pdbx_description
1 polymer ?
#
loop_
_entity_poly.entity_id
_entity_poly.type
_entity_poly.pdbx_seq_one_letter_code
_entity_poly.pdbx_strand_id
1 'polypeptide(L)'
;MQALNTPSYGPPSGYQISELPKPELENADDVIIKVHAASINPIDVKKASGMLKLATKDSFPYKIGYDCAGVVTKTGVGASRLKVGDEVYTRLPEYCRGSCAEFVRCPEHSVGLKPPSLSWEQAASIPLAAMTALQALKKYDGDLAGKTVFIPAGLSGTGLFACQLAKHVFRAGKVITTVSTSKIPKVPELLGEGTVDESRDNYINGDTGLTANNNSIAVIDYTKTDPRSAIESGSVDFLFDTVGQAMDFLVLMRPNTSRIVSVSTMPSGDQLQNSSMMELPHKPTVPLPFRLVLNGLDYVRQLRAWRYGTHYSYFFLESSVDDLDELRKYVEEGKLKTVVGTSVDLRDIEAVRNACQVVYDGKGGLAEIEETMNTGSTHRPSSSVEQDDGSIASSGETMSLQGQSSLQITDSLDFELGWMRLFPVVETELPQKSLSELYRIFFRDIHPTFPILHAPRYFHRLHLQKVDDGIQCLQYIIWSHAASFSESFSHMRDKFYEQARRYACANEMNDTVGISLLQCQVLALISYYEYKHAIFPRAWLTAGKAMRLAHVLNLHRMDSRVHCNSTLGDSSEWIEMEERRRAFWSAFCLDSYAGFGGGFLSMTDESDISTYLPSEDEAFEKDTVPQNSSHTLANALQLENCQTLSPFGSVVVLSWLAARTADHLRTQDDRKYWETYHLIDTQLLQISLCLPGHLKLPIGIHQPNAVLTNMLLHALTVSLHQDAAVKATNDPLKRHLAWESNMRCLTSALEIANIVKQVTEVNLAVIHVVTPFSIFVALRYLMTQPGPESKQTCQFLMNVLGSCATKQNNVLAGFFLNARVLQLEGQADSQLAGRYLPAPKLLSYSTMGIFSYTKPSFTDKELSDQRGKVFIVTGATSGIGELLVDILYSKNAKVYIAARSADKADKTIQNLQTKHPSSQGELIFLHLDLEDLSTIKNSAEEFLKKENKLNVLWNNAGVMVPPQGSKSKQGYELQLGTNNLAPFLFTKLLTPVLSKTAKVEPIGSVRVVWVASSAARNFAPRGGIVMDNLDYNKDQSAWHKYGVSKSGNIFQAAEYTRRFENENILSVSLDPGNLRTPLYNTTPKWQMPFINLVLKDPINGAYTELYAGFSPEVQMKHGGRFIQPFGHIGYTRSDIETSRKKKSEGGNGIAEEFYDWTEQQVAPFL
;
A
#
# COMPACT_ATOMS: atom_id res chain seq x y z
N MET A 1 35.42 15.24 23.53
CA MET A 1 35.80 13.85 23.22
C MET A 1 35.41 13.54 21.79
N GLN A 2 36.17 12.71 21.09
CA GLN A 2 35.85 12.24 19.73
C GLN A 2 34.71 11.20 19.77
N ALA A 3 33.74 11.35 18.86
CA ALA A 3 32.59 10.44 18.74
C ALA A 3 32.08 10.35 17.30
N LEU A 4 31.82 9.13 16.82
CA LEU A 4 31.16 8.86 15.54
C LEU A 4 29.67 9.18 15.63
N ASN A 5 29.21 10.03 14.70
CA ASN A 5 27.82 10.48 14.66
C ASN A 5 27.36 10.80 13.22
N THR A 6 26.08 11.09 13.07
CA THR A 6 25.51 11.69 11.85
C THR A 6 24.69 12.94 12.20
N PRO A 7 24.74 14.04 11.42
CA PRO A 7 23.96 15.24 11.67
C PRO A 7 22.48 15.13 11.24
N SER A 8 22.13 14.10 10.46
CA SER A 8 20.77 13.83 9.99
C SER A 8 20.56 12.33 9.72
N TYR A 9 19.32 11.89 9.44
CA TYR A 9 19.07 10.50 9.04
C TYR A 9 19.64 10.24 7.64
N GLY A 10 20.53 9.25 7.50
CA GLY A 10 21.20 8.97 6.22
C GLY A 10 22.00 7.66 6.19
N PRO A 11 22.55 7.29 5.01
CA PRO A 11 23.47 6.17 4.87
C PRO A 11 24.84 6.47 5.51
N PRO A 12 25.68 5.44 5.74
CA PRO A 12 27.02 5.59 6.32
C PRO A 12 27.91 6.68 5.73
N SER A 13 27.81 7.00 4.44
CA SER A 13 28.59 8.09 3.82
C SER A 13 28.36 9.47 4.45
N GLY A 14 27.22 9.69 5.12
CA GLY A 14 26.94 10.91 5.87
C GLY A 14 27.52 10.95 7.29
N TYR A 15 28.18 9.89 7.75
CA TYR A 15 28.74 9.83 9.11
C TYR A 15 30.02 10.68 9.22
N GLN A 16 30.26 11.20 10.41
CA GLN A 16 31.38 12.07 10.75
C GLN A 16 31.90 11.74 12.16
N ILE A 17 33.18 12.02 12.41
CA ILE A 17 33.69 12.16 13.78
C ILE A 17 33.57 13.64 14.13
N SER A 18 32.98 13.96 15.28
CA SER A 18 33.05 15.31 15.83
C SER A 18 33.47 15.28 17.30
N GLU A 19 33.94 16.41 17.80
CA GLU A 19 34.06 16.63 19.24
C GLU A 19 32.65 16.78 19.84
N LEU A 20 32.33 15.97 20.84
CA LEU A 20 31.14 16.08 21.68
C LEU A 20 31.54 16.28 23.16
N PRO A 21 30.65 16.82 24.01
CA PRO A 21 30.86 16.85 25.46
C PRO A 21 31.16 15.46 26.01
N LYS A 22 32.11 15.39 26.96
CA LYS A 22 32.41 14.15 27.67
C LYS A 22 31.24 13.81 28.62
N PRO A 23 30.76 12.56 28.69
CA PRO A 23 29.66 12.21 29.59
C PRO A 23 30.04 12.38 31.05
N GLU A 24 29.08 12.86 31.84
CA GLU A 24 29.14 12.91 33.29
C GLU A 24 28.20 11.85 33.90
N LEU A 25 28.18 11.72 35.23
CA LEU A 25 27.26 10.82 35.92
C LEU A 25 25.93 11.56 36.14
N GLU A 26 24.81 10.97 35.72
CA GLU A 26 23.47 11.54 35.97
C GLU A 26 22.76 10.79 37.09
N ASN A 27 22.87 9.45 37.10
CA ASN A 27 22.27 8.56 38.10
C ASN A 27 23.30 8.08 39.13
N ALA A 28 22.82 7.60 40.28
CA ALA A 28 23.67 7.03 41.32
C ALA A 28 24.33 5.69 40.91
N ASP A 29 23.70 4.92 40.02
CA ASP A 29 24.20 3.63 39.50
C ASP A 29 24.93 3.74 38.15
N ASP A 30 25.11 4.95 37.60
CA ASP A 30 25.88 5.15 36.37
C ASP A 30 27.38 4.82 36.57
N VAL A 31 28.04 4.31 35.52
CA VAL A 31 29.49 4.24 35.39
C VAL A 31 29.95 4.92 34.10
N ILE A 32 31.15 5.53 34.12
CA ILE A 32 31.79 6.12 32.93
C ILE A 32 32.91 5.22 32.45
N ILE A 33 32.72 4.58 31.31
CA ILE A 33 33.66 3.67 30.68
C ILE A 33 34.50 4.47 29.67
N LYS A 34 35.83 4.36 29.73
CA LYS A 34 36.71 4.73 28.62
C LYS A 34 36.71 3.58 27.63
N VAL A 35 36.21 3.81 26.42
CA VAL A 35 36.13 2.77 25.39
C VAL A 35 37.52 2.46 24.85
N HIS A 36 37.79 1.17 24.64
CA HIS A 36 38.98 0.67 23.94
C HIS A 36 38.62 0.07 22.58
N ALA A 37 37.46 -0.60 22.47
CA ALA A 37 36.90 -1.04 21.20
C ALA A 37 35.36 -0.99 21.20
N ALA A 38 34.77 -0.85 20.02
CA ALA A 38 33.32 -0.86 19.79
C ALA A 38 32.96 -1.74 18.60
N SER A 39 31.72 -2.24 18.54
CA SER A 39 31.22 -3.07 17.42
C SER A 39 30.03 -2.41 16.73
N ILE A 40 29.99 -2.52 15.39
CA ILE A 40 28.91 -2.01 14.53
C ILE A 40 27.95 -3.13 14.20
N ASN A 41 26.70 -3.03 14.66
CA ASN A 41 25.66 -4.01 14.40
C ASN A 41 24.66 -3.49 13.34
N PRO A 42 23.87 -4.38 12.71
CA PRO A 42 22.85 -3.96 11.74
C PRO A 42 21.79 -2.98 12.28
N ILE A 43 21.61 -2.90 13.60
CA ILE A 43 20.67 -1.94 14.22
C ILE A 43 21.21 -0.50 14.19
N ASP A 44 22.51 -0.30 14.38
CA ASP A 44 23.16 1.00 14.43
C ASP A 44 22.93 1.77 13.13
N VAL A 45 23.34 1.16 12.02
CA VAL A 45 23.28 1.75 10.69
C VAL A 45 21.84 1.92 10.19
N LYS A 46 20.92 1.01 10.57
CA LYS A 46 19.49 1.11 10.21
C LYS A 46 18.76 2.19 11.00
N LYS A 47 19.06 2.40 12.29
CA LYS A 47 18.45 3.51 13.05
C LYS A 47 19.03 4.85 12.60
N ALA A 48 20.33 4.94 12.34
CA ALA A 48 20.95 6.12 11.75
C ALA A 48 20.39 6.46 10.35
N SER A 49 19.94 5.47 9.55
CA SER A 49 19.20 5.71 8.30
C SER A 49 17.68 5.95 8.48
N GLY A 50 17.19 6.01 9.73
CA GLY A 50 15.82 6.38 10.07
C GLY A 50 14.79 5.24 10.11
N MET A 51 15.18 3.99 10.36
CA MET A 51 14.28 2.82 10.43
C MET A 51 13.10 3.00 11.41
N LEU A 52 13.27 3.77 12.49
CA LEU A 52 12.23 4.02 13.50
C LEU A 52 11.70 5.47 13.52
N LYS A 53 12.03 6.31 12.53
CA LYS A 53 11.71 7.76 12.52
C LYS A 53 10.21 8.14 12.55
N LEU A 54 9.31 7.16 12.44
CA LEU A 54 7.86 7.31 12.56
C LEU A 54 7.31 6.91 13.95
N ALA A 55 8.17 6.40 14.83
CA ALA A 55 7.87 6.00 16.21
C ALA A 55 8.78 6.73 17.22
N THR A 56 10.04 7.04 16.87
CA THR A 56 10.97 7.82 17.71
C THR A 56 11.40 9.10 17.00
N LYS A 57 11.48 10.21 17.76
CA LYS A 57 12.09 11.47 17.32
C LYS A 57 13.48 11.57 17.94
N ASP A 58 14.47 11.04 17.23
CA ASP A 58 15.86 11.11 17.68
C ASP A 58 16.42 12.55 17.68
N SER A 59 17.32 12.81 18.63
CA SER A 59 18.13 14.02 18.68
C SER A 59 19.38 13.89 17.78
N PHE A 60 19.83 15.02 17.26
CA PHE A 60 21.04 15.13 16.44
C PHE A 60 22.08 16.04 17.13
N PRO A 61 23.39 15.77 16.99
CA PRO A 61 24.00 14.68 16.22
C PRO A 61 23.73 13.28 16.80
N TYR A 62 23.30 12.35 15.95
CA TYR A 62 22.93 10.99 16.34
C TYR A 62 24.21 10.17 16.56
N LYS A 63 24.49 9.79 17.81
CA LYS A 63 25.66 8.96 18.18
C LYS A 63 25.48 7.51 17.73
N ILE A 64 26.53 6.92 17.16
CA ILE A 64 26.56 5.55 16.63
C ILE A 64 27.13 4.55 17.66
N GLY A 65 26.63 3.32 17.68
CA GLY A 65 27.18 2.21 18.45
C GLY A 65 26.36 1.84 19.69
N TYR A 66 26.04 0.55 19.83
CA TYR A 66 25.54 -0.05 21.08
C TYR A 66 26.62 -0.80 21.86
N ASP A 67 27.53 -1.51 21.20
CA ASP A 67 28.47 -2.42 21.88
C ASP A 67 29.84 -1.76 22.10
N CYS A 68 30.42 -1.98 23.29
CA CYS A 68 31.83 -1.66 23.54
C CYS A 68 32.48 -2.55 24.61
N ALA A 69 33.82 -2.54 24.60
CA ALA A 69 34.66 -2.98 25.69
C ALA A 69 35.66 -1.86 26.07
N GLY A 70 36.00 -1.76 27.34
CA GLY A 70 36.81 -0.67 27.88
C GLY A 70 37.08 -0.77 29.38
N VAL A 71 37.50 0.35 29.98
CA VAL A 71 37.88 0.41 31.41
C VAL A 71 37.00 1.42 32.15
N VAL A 72 36.51 1.05 33.34
CA VAL A 72 35.73 1.95 34.21
C VAL A 72 36.63 3.08 34.73
N THR A 73 36.22 4.34 34.53
CA THR A 73 37.00 5.55 34.92
C THR A 73 36.32 6.42 35.97
N LYS A 74 35.00 6.33 36.10
CA LYS A 74 34.22 6.89 37.23
C LYS A 74 33.07 5.92 37.55
N THR A 75 32.65 5.89 38.81
CA THR A 75 31.47 5.17 39.31
C THR A 75 30.58 6.14 40.08
N GLY A 76 29.26 6.00 39.96
CA GLY A 76 28.30 6.70 40.82
C GLY A 76 28.30 6.16 42.25
N VAL A 77 27.68 6.88 43.17
CA VAL A 77 27.68 6.55 44.62
C VAL A 77 26.83 5.32 44.99
N GLY A 78 25.98 4.85 44.08
CA GLY A 78 25.18 3.64 44.20
C GLY A 78 25.71 2.45 43.37
N ALA A 79 26.68 2.68 42.47
CA ALA A 79 27.41 1.60 41.80
C ALA A 79 28.31 0.90 42.83
N SER A 80 28.12 -0.42 42.99
CA SER A 80 28.64 -1.18 44.13
C SER A 80 29.30 -2.51 43.74
N ARG A 81 29.10 -2.96 42.49
CA ARG A 81 29.68 -4.19 41.93
C ARG A 81 30.94 -3.90 41.10
N LEU A 82 31.01 -2.74 40.47
CA LEU A 82 32.13 -2.26 39.64
C LEU A 82 32.91 -1.16 40.36
N LYS A 83 34.20 -1.07 40.06
CA LYS A 83 35.13 -0.05 40.57
C LYS A 83 35.96 0.57 39.45
N VAL A 84 36.51 1.75 39.71
CA VAL A 84 37.47 2.39 38.80
C VAL A 84 38.67 1.46 38.57
N GLY A 85 38.98 1.22 37.30
CA GLY A 85 40.04 0.29 36.86
C GLY A 85 39.55 -1.08 36.38
N ASP A 86 38.28 -1.44 36.56
CA ASP A 86 37.76 -2.72 36.05
C ASP A 86 37.70 -2.74 34.51
N GLU A 87 38.15 -3.86 33.91
CA GLU A 87 37.90 -4.16 32.49
C GLU A 87 36.45 -4.64 32.31
N VAL A 88 35.72 -3.99 31.42
CA VAL A 88 34.27 -4.20 31.22
C VAL A 88 33.91 -4.30 29.74
N TYR A 89 32.76 -4.91 29.48
CA TYR A 89 32.13 -4.97 28.17
C TYR A 89 30.60 -4.89 28.32
N THR A 90 29.93 -4.23 27.38
CA THR A 90 28.51 -3.88 27.53
C THR A 90 27.80 -3.71 26.19
N ARG A 91 26.51 -4.04 26.18
CA ARG A 91 25.54 -3.49 25.24
C ARG A 91 24.88 -2.31 25.93
N LEU A 92 24.99 -1.12 25.35
CA LEU A 92 24.39 0.08 25.92
C LEU A 92 22.85 0.05 25.83
N PRO A 93 22.13 0.46 26.89
CA PRO A 93 20.73 0.84 26.80
C PRO A 93 20.48 1.99 25.81
N GLU A 94 19.27 2.05 25.27
CA GLU A 94 18.89 2.95 24.18
C GLU A 94 19.13 4.45 24.48
N TYR A 95 18.86 4.88 25.71
CA TYR A 95 19.00 6.27 26.14
C TYR A 95 20.46 6.74 26.30
N CYS A 96 21.41 5.82 26.50
CA CYS A 96 22.83 6.15 26.70
C CYS A 96 23.74 5.70 25.55
N ARG A 97 23.16 5.17 24.45
CA ARG A 97 23.85 4.73 23.22
C ARG A 97 24.89 5.73 22.67
N GLY A 98 25.82 5.21 21.87
CA GLY A 98 26.92 5.98 21.30
C GLY A 98 28.29 5.37 21.59
N SER A 99 28.42 4.05 21.47
CA SER A 99 29.62 3.31 21.86
C SER A 99 30.85 3.60 21.00
N CYS A 100 30.68 4.15 19.80
CA CYS A 100 31.76 4.58 18.91
C CYS A 100 32.30 5.97 19.32
N ALA A 101 32.72 6.12 20.58
CA ALA A 101 33.23 7.34 21.18
C ALA A 101 34.28 7.02 22.27
N GLU A 102 35.17 7.97 22.59
CA GLU A 102 36.25 7.73 23.58
C GLU A 102 35.74 7.39 24.99
N PHE A 103 34.57 7.91 25.38
CA PHE A 103 33.95 7.66 26.69
C PHE A 103 32.44 7.49 26.54
N VAL A 104 31.87 6.59 27.33
CA VAL A 104 30.41 6.36 27.42
C VAL A 104 29.93 6.31 28.87
N ARG A 105 28.64 6.59 29.05
CA ARG A 105 27.89 6.37 30.29
C ARG A 105 27.05 5.11 30.12
N CYS A 106 26.98 4.26 31.14
CA CYS A 106 26.12 3.09 31.18
C CYS A 106 25.72 2.81 32.64
N PRO A 107 24.49 2.39 32.95
CA PRO A 107 24.16 1.97 34.31
C PRO A 107 24.85 0.64 34.66
N GLU A 108 25.22 0.47 35.93
CA GLU A 108 25.94 -0.72 36.42
C GLU A 108 25.23 -2.04 36.09
N HIS A 109 23.90 -2.06 36.05
CA HIS A 109 23.10 -3.26 35.78
C HIS A 109 23.15 -3.75 34.30
N SER A 110 23.78 -2.99 33.38
CA SER A 110 23.97 -3.40 31.98
C SER A 110 25.41 -3.84 31.66
N VAL A 111 26.36 -3.71 32.59
CA VAL A 111 27.80 -3.77 32.29
C VAL A 111 28.43 -5.08 32.80
N GLY A 112 28.83 -5.96 31.90
CA GLY A 112 29.56 -7.19 32.24
C GLY A 112 31.04 -6.92 32.51
N LEU A 113 31.68 -7.76 33.34
CA LEU A 113 33.13 -7.77 33.46
C LEU A 113 33.74 -8.46 32.23
N LYS A 114 34.76 -7.86 31.61
CA LYS A 114 35.36 -8.40 30.37
C LYS A 114 35.91 -9.83 30.58
N PRO A 115 35.78 -10.76 29.60
CA PRO A 115 36.53 -12.01 29.62
C PRO A 115 38.05 -11.72 29.60
N PRO A 116 38.84 -12.15 30.61
CA PRO A 116 40.29 -11.92 30.62
C PRO A 116 41.01 -12.61 29.46
N SER A 117 40.44 -13.68 28.89
CA SER A 117 41.01 -14.41 27.75
C SER A 117 40.96 -13.66 26.41
N LEU A 118 40.17 -12.58 26.29
CA LEU A 118 39.89 -11.91 25.01
C LEU A 118 40.57 -10.54 24.87
N SER A 119 40.83 -10.15 23.61
CA SER A 119 41.17 -8.77 23.23
C SER A 119 39.99 -7.80 23.44
N TRP A 120 40.23 -6.50 23.29
CA TRP A 120 39.18 -5.48 23.37
C TRP A 120 38.16 -5.62 22.25
N GLU A 121 38.61 -5.87 21.04
CA GLU A 121 37.82 -6.03 19.82
C GLU A 121 36.98 -7.30 19.88
N GLN A 122 37.58 -8.41 20.32
CA GLN A 122 36.89 -9.67 20.56
C GLN A 122 35.80 -9.50 21.62
N ALA A 123 36.11 -8.89 22.77
CA ALA A 123 35.12 -8.63 23.80
C ALA A 123 34.00 -7.70 23.32
N ALA A 124 34.30 -6.63 22.58
CA ALA A 124 33.31 -5.71 22.02
C ALA A 124 32.41 -6.36 20.96
N SER A 125 32.82 -7.46 20.33
CA SER A 125 32.01 -8.19 19.34
C SER A 125 30.87 -9.04 19.92
N ILE A 126 30.88 -9.29 21.24
CA ILE A 126 29.93 -10.18 21.92
C ILE A 126 28.56 -9.54 22.22
N PRO A 127 28.45 -8.36 22.87
CA PRO A 127 27.30 -8.05 23.72
C PRO A 127 25.94 -8.11 23.01
N LEU A 128 25.67 -7.32 21.96
CA LEU A 128 24.40 -7.38 21.26
C LEU A 128 24.21 -8.74 20.57
N ALA A 129 25.21 -9.19 19.81
CA ALA A 129 25.08 -10.34 18.91
C ALA A 129 24.87 -11.66 19.66
N ALA A 130 25.65 -11.93 20.71
CA ALA A 130 25.56 -13.18 21.48
C ALA A 130 24.42 -13.16 22.51
N MET A 131 24.12 -12.02 23.13
CA MET A 131 22.97 -11.89 24.04
C MET A 131 21.65 -12.05 23.29
N THR A 132 21.54 -11.55 22.05
CA THR A 132 20.38 -11.79 21.19
C THR A 132 20.22 -13.28 20.90
N ALA A 133 21.31 -14.00 20.62
CA ALA A 133 21.27 -15.44 20.40
C ALA A 133 20.87 -16.21 21.67
N LEU A 134 21.43 -15.85 22.83
CA LEU A 134 21.13 -16.47 24.13
C LEU A 134 19.66 -16.26 24.53
N GLN A 135 19.16 -15.02 24.49
CA GLN A 135 17.76 -14.70 24.80
C GLN A 135 16.77 -15.30 23.79
N ALA A 136 17.18 -15.51 22.53
CA ALA A 136 16.36 -16.23 21.55
C ALA A 136 16.23 -17.72 21.91
N LEU A 137 17.35 -18.40 22.22
CA LEU A 137 17.37 -19.82 22.60
C LEU A 137 16.64 -20.06 23.93
N LYS A 138 16.78 -19.15 24.91
CA LYS A 138 16.01 -19.13 26.18
C LYS A 138 14.48 -19.02 25.99
N LYS A 139 13.98 -18.75 24.78
CA LYS A 139 12.53 -18.72 24.47
C LYS A 139 11.97 -20.03 23.92
N TYR A 140 12.71 -21.13 23.86
CA TYR A 140 12.11 -22.45 23.59
C TYR A 140 11.30 -22.96 24.79
N ASP A 141 10.17 -23.65 24.56
CA ASP A 141 9.36 -24.24 25.64
C ASP A 141 9.94 -25.59 26.06
N GLY A 142 10.91 -25.56 26.97
CA GLY A 142 11.58 -26.75 27.53
C GLY A 142 13.06 -26.84 27.14
N ASP A 143 13.61 -28.05 27.13
CA ASP A 143 15.01 -28.29 26.77
C ASP A 143 15.16 -28.52 25.25
N LEU A 144 16.21 -27.92 24.66
CA LEU A 144 16.64 -28.15 23.28
C LEU A 144 17.55 -29.38 23.15
N ALA A 145 17.92 -30.04 24.26
CA ALA A 145 18.69 -31.26 24.26
C ALA A 145 18.10 -32.32 23.30
N GLY A 146 18.90 -32.76 22.32
CA GLY A 146 18.47 -33.74 21.32
C GLY A 146 17.52 -33.21 20.23
N LYS A 147 17.14 -31.93 20.24
CA LYS A 147 16.23 -31.31 19.26
C LYS A 147 16.91 -30.88 17.96
N THR A 148 16.11 -30.66 16.90
CA THR A 148 16.58 -30.05 15.65
C THR A 148 16.39 -28.53 15.67
N VAL A 149 17.49 -27.79 15.62
CA VAL A 149 17.54 -26.32 15.60
C VAL A 149 17.96 -25.84 14.21
N PHE A 150 17.20 -24.93 13.59
CA PHE A 150 17.56 -24.27 12.34
C PHE A 150 17.89 -22.78 12.59
N ILE A 151 19.10 -22.37 12.21
CA ILE A 151 19.61 -21.00 12.32
C ILE A 151 20.13 -20.60 10.93
N PRO A 152 19.34 -19.93 10.08
CA PRO A 152 19.84 -19.37 8.83
C PRO A 152 21.00 -18.37 9.05
N ALA A 153 21.86 -18.22 8.05
CA ALA A 153 23.02 -17.32 8.05
C ALA A 153 23.96 -17.52 9.27
N GLY A 154 24.42 -18.75 9.50
CA GLY A 154 25.26 -19.13 10.65
C GLY A 154 26.65 -18.49 10.71
N LEU A 155 27.09 -17.81 9.65
CA LEU A 155 28.30 -16.97 9.62
C LEU A 155 27.97 -15.46 9.50
N SER A 156 26.79 -15.07 10.00
CA SER A 156 26.47 -13.69 10.38
C SER A 156 26.83 -13.44 11.86
N GLY A 157 26.96 -12.18 12.28
CA GLY A 157 27.33 -11.81 13.65
C GLY A 157 26.47 -12.49 14.73
N THR A 158 25.15 -12.47 14.60
CA THR A 158 24.23 -13.18 15.52
C THR A 158 24.23 -14.70 15.28
N GLY A 159 24.32 -15.14 14.02
CA GLY A 159 24.26 -16.55 13.64
C GLY A 159 25.42 -17.39 14.19
N LEU A 160 26.63 -16.82 14.24
CA LEU A 160 27.83 -17.53 14.70
C LEU A 160 27.79 -17.86 16.19
N PHE A 161 27.24 -16.96 17.01
CA PHE A 161 27.01 -17.22 18.42
C PHE A 161 25.81 -18.15 18.61
N ALA A 162 24.74 -18.00 17.83
CA ALA A 162 23.56 -18.86 17.92
C ALA A 162 23.87 -20.34 17.64
N CYS A 163 24.67 -20.66 16.62
CA CYS A 163 25.03 -22.06 16.32
C CYS A 163 25.85 -22.68 17.46
N GLN A 164 26.84 -21.94 17.99
CA GLN A 164 27.67 -22.37 19.11
C GLN A 164 26.86 -22.56 20.40
N LEU A 165 26.02 -21.60 20.77
CA LEU A 165 25.15 -21.70 21.93
C LEU A 165 24.16 -22.87 21.77
N ALA A 166 23.54 -23.04 20.60
CA ALA A 166 22.62 -24.14 20.32
C ALA A 166 23.27 -25.51 20.57
N LYS A 167 24.50 -25.74 20.07
CA LYS A 167 25.21 -27.01 20.26
C LYS A 167 25.81 -27.17 21.66
N HIS A 168 26.59 -26.20 22.14
CA HIS A 168 27.48 -26.36 23.31
C HIS A 168 26.86 -25.97 24.65
N VAL A 169 25.79 -25.17 24.64
CA VAL A 169 25.07 -24.74 25.86
C VAL A 169 23.69 -25.41 25.91
N PHE A 170 22.92 -25.32 24.82
CA PHE A 170 21.55 -25.85 24.72
C PHE A 170 21.49 -27.31 24.25
N ARG A 171 22.63 -27.94 23.93
CA ARG A 171 22.78 -29.38 23.64
C ARG A 171 21.91 -29.88 22.48
N ALA A 172 21.64 -29.00 21.50
CA ALA A 172 20.83 -29.31 20.33
C ALA A 172 21.34 -30.57 19.63
N GLY A 173 20.45 -31.56 19.45
CA GLY A 173 20.78 -32.83 18.83
C GLY A 173 21.31 -32.61 17.42
N LYS A 174 20.59 -31.77 16.65
CA LYS A 174 21.03 -31.31 15.33
C LYS A 174 20.95 -29.79 15.22
N VAL A 175 22.03 -29.17 14.75
CA VAL A 175 22.06 -27.76 14.33
C VAL A 175 22.16 -27.71 12.81
N ILE A 176 21.27 -26.95 12.17
CA ILE A 176 21.21 -26.73 10.72
C ILE A 176 21.44 -25.23 10.45
N THR A 177 22.18 -24.89 9.39
CA THR A 177 22.42 -23.51 8.97
C THR A 177 22.48 -23.33 7.45
N THR A 178 22.43 -22.07 7.02
CA THR A 178 22.66 -21.65 5.63
C THR A 178 23.87 -20.73 5.51
N VAL A 179 24.69 -20.93 4.48
CA VAL A 179 25.82 -20.07 4.09
C VAL A 179 25.95 -20.01 2.56
N SER A 180 26.75 -19.09 2.02
CA SER A 180 27.08 -19.05 0.58
C SER A 180 28.22 -20.04 0.26
N THR A 181 28.35 -20.47 -1.00
CA THR A 181 29.39 -21.43 -1.45
C THR A 181 30.78 -21.14 -0.86
N SER A 182 31.27 -19.90 -1.00
CA SER A 182 32.60 -19.46 -0.54
C SER A 182 32.81 -19.50 0.98
N LYS A 183 31.73 -19.71 1.75
CA LYS A 183 31.73 -19.71 3.21
C LYS A 183 31.51 -21.10 3.82
N ILE A 184 31.17 -22.11 3.02
CA ILE A 184 31.02 -23.51 3.50
C ILE A 184 32.29 -24.03 4.17
N PRO A 185 33.51 -23.88 3.60
CA PRO A 185 34.73 -24.39 4.24
C PRO A 185 35.05 -23.67 5.57
N LYS A 186 34.58 -22.43 5.72
CA LYS A 186 34.79 -21.61 6.92
C LYS A 186 33.86 -21.94 8.08
N VAL A 187 32.85 -22.79 7.88
CA VAL A 187 31.91 -23.21 8.94
C VAL A 187 32.64 -23.98 10.07
N PRO A 188 33.34 -25.10 9.82
CA PRO A 188 34.08 -25.81 10.86
C PRO A 188 35.28 -25.00 11.39
N GLU A 189 35.96 -24.23 10.53
CA GLU A 189 37.07 -23.34 10.91
C GLU A 189 36.67 -22.36 12.02
N LEU A 190 35.54 -21.68 11.84
CA LEU A 190 35.15 -20.52 12.65
C LEU A 190 34.18 -20.85 13.77
N LEU A 191 33.29 -21.84 13.57
CA LEU A 191 32.37 -22.30 14.61
C LEU A 191 32.94 -23.46 15.43
N GLY A 192 34.02 -24.11 14.96
CA GLY A 192 34.51 -25.39 15.47
C GLY A 192 33.83 -26.59 14.80
N GLU A 193 34.60 -27.67 14.64
CA GLU A 193 34.11 -28.97 14.18
C GLU A 193 32.96 -29.48 15.07
N GLY A 194 31.95 -30.09 14.46
CA GLY A 194 30.77 -30.61 15.16
C GLY A 194 29.78 -29.56 15.71
N THR A 195 30.07 -28.25 15.65
CA THR A 195 29.13 -27.19 16.07
C THR A 195 27.88 -27.13 15.19
N VAL A 196 28.05 -27.41 13.90
CA VAL A 196 26.97 -27.65 12.94
C VAL A 196 27.16 -29.06 12.40
N ASP A 197 26.10 -29.83 12.29
CA ASP A 197 26.21 -31.28 12.00
C ASP A 197 26.65 -31.54 10.55
N GLU A 198 27.49 -32.55 10.36
CA GLU A 198 28.07 -32.86 9.07
C GLU A 198 27.07 -33.55 8.12
N SER A 199 27.06 -33.14 6.86
CA SER A 199 26.42 -33.90 5.78
C SER A 199 27.30 -35.09 5.41
N ARG A 200 26.84 -36.32 5.65
CA ARG A 200 27.65 -37.54 5.44
C ARG A 200 27.98 -37.88 3.98
N ASP A 201 27.35 -37.21 3.01
CA ASP A 201 27.41 -37.59 1.59
C ASP A 201 28.15 -36.58 0.68
N ASN A 202 28.72 -35.49 1.22
CA ASN A 202 29.31 -34.40 0.42
C ASN A 202 30.78 -34.63 -0.04
N TYR A 203 31.23 -35.87 -0.17
CA TYR A 203 32.52 -36.23 -0.82
C TYR A 203 32.46 -37.62 -1.48
N ILE A 204 31.74 -37.73 -2.60
CA ILE A 204 31.85 -38.86 -3.52
C ILE A 204 32.10 -38.33 -4.94
N ASN A 205 33.21 -38.74 -5.55
CA ASN A 205 33.53 -38.48 -6.96
C ASN A 205 32.67 -39.39 -7.88
N GLY A 206 32.70 -39.13 -9.20
CA GLY A 206 31.81 -39.79 -10.16
C GLY A 206 31.84 -41.33 -10.19
N ASP A 207 30.79 -41.89 -10.80
CA ASP A 207 30.55 -43.31 -11.06
C ASP A 207 30.46 -44.26 -9.86
N THR A 208 29.26 -44.34 -9.26
CA THR A 208 28.60 -45.64 -9.01
C THR A 208 27.11 -45.48 -8.71
N GLY A 209 26.24 -46.19 -9.44
CA GLY A 209 24.79 -46.18 -9.22
C GLY A 209 24.37 -47.10 -8.08
N LEU A 210 24.22 -46.55 -6.86
CA LEU A 210 23.59 -47.22 -5.70
C LEU A 210 22.74 -46.20 -4.91
N THR A 211 21.69 -46.69 -4.26
CA THR A 211 20.69 -45.83 -3.60
C THR A 211 21.23 -45.19 -2.32
N ALA A 212 21.34 -43.86 -2.31
CA ALA A 212 21.64 -43.10 -1.09
C ALA A 212 20.48 -43.21 -0.08
N ASN A 213 20.81 -43.51 1.18
CA ASN A 213 19.85 -43.46 2.29
C ASN A 213 19.72 -42.01 2.78
N ASN A 214 18.49 -41.54 3.02
CA ASN A 214 18.21 -40.17 3.45
C ASN A 214 18.93 -39.79 4.77
N ASN A 215 20.06 -39.09 4.70
CA ASN A 215 20.68 -38.42 5.84
C ASN A 215 20.80 -36.91 5.56
N SER A 216 19.91 -36.14 6.18
CA SER A 216 19.69 -34.73 5.85
C SER A 216 20.92 -33.84 6.08
N ILE A 217 21.26 -33.03 5.08
CA ILE A 217 22.33 -32.01 5.12
C ILE A 217 22.07 -31.02 6.28
N ALA A 218 23.11 -30.53 6.96
CA ALA A 218 23.00 -29.48 7.97
C ALA A 218 23.72 -28.16 7.63
N VAL A 219 24.70 -28.15 6.71
CA VAL A 219 25.26 -26.91 6.13
C VAL A 219 24.73 -26.74 4.70
N ILE A 220 23.83 -25.79 4.50
CA ILE A 220 23.08 -25.63 3.24
C ILE A 220 23.64 -24.43 2.45
N ASP A 221 24.04 -24.68 1.20
CA ASP A 221 24.41 -23.64 0.23
C ASP A 221 23.15 -22.95 -0.31
N TYR A 222 22.71 -21.86 0.33
CA TYR A 222 21.47 -21.16 -0.08
C TYR A 222 21.56 -20.54 -1.48
N THR A 223 22.73 -20.51 -2.10
CA THR A 223 22.93 -20.02 -3.47
C THR A 223 22.72 -21.10 -4.53
N LYS A 224 22.66 -22.38 -4.12
CA LYS A 224 22.46 -23.55 -5.01
C LYS A 224 21.23 -24.38 -4.65
N THR A 225 20.87 -24.44 -3.37
CA THR A 225 19.82 -25.32 -2.86
C THR A 225 18.86 -24.55 -1.96
N ASP A 226 17.56 -24.69 -2.22
CA ASP A 226 16.51 -24.14 -1.36
C ASP A 226 16.52 -24.89 0.00
N PRO A 227 16.63 -24.19 1.15
CA PRO A 227 16.55 -24.85 2.45
C PRO A 227 15.25 -25.65 2.65
N ARG A 228 14.17 -25.27 1.94
CA ARG A 228 12.87 -25.96 1.98
C ARG A 228 12.86 -27.33 1.28
N SER A 229 13.86 -27.65 0.45
CA SER A 229 14.03 -28.99 -0.14
C SER A 229 15.20 -29.77 0.47
N ALA A 230 16.18 -29.10 1.08
CA ALA A 230 17.29 -29.74 1.79
C ALA A 230 16.93 -30.22 3.21
N ILE A 231 15.95 -29.59 3.86
CA ILE A 231 15.48 -29.90 5.21
C ILE A 231 14.18 -30.73 5.12
N GLU A 232 14.08 -31.80 5.91
CA GLU A 232 12.88 -32.62 5.98
C GLU A 232 11.68 -31.83 6.54
N SER A 233 10.52 -31.94 5.88
CA SER A 233 9.31 -31.23 6.32
C SER A 233 8.80 -31.75 7.67
N GLY A 234 8.45 -30.84 8.57
CA GLY A 234 8.05 -31.18 9.94
C GLY A 234 9.17 -31.67 10.89
N SER A 235 10.45 -31.54 10.51
CA SER A 235 11.59 -32.03 11.30
C SER A 235 12.16 -31.02 12.31
N VAL A 236 11.95 -29.71 12.12
CA VAL A 236 12.58 -28.64 12.90
C VAL A 236 11.78 -28.32 14.16
N ASP A 237 12.40 -28.48 15.32
CA ASP A 237 11.81 -28.16 16.63
C ASP A 237 11.93 -26.65 16.96
N PHE A 238 13.02 -25.99 16.56
CA PHE A 238 13.23 -24.57 16.82
C PHE A 238 13.86 -23.85 15.62
N LEU A 239 13.32 -22.67 15.27
CA LEU A 239 13.85 -21.80 14.23
C LEU A 239 14.15 -20.42 14.80
N PHE A 240 15.41 -19.99 14.71
CA PHE A 240 15.82 -18.63 15.05
C PHE A 240 16.07 -17.82 13.78
N ASP A 241 15.09 -16.99 13.41
CA ASP A 241 15.07 -16.23 12.17
C ASP A 241 15.85 -14.90 12.28
N THR A 242 17.10 -14.98 11.85
CA THR A 242 18.08 -13.88 11.71
C THR A 242 17.98 -13.14 10.37
N VAL A 243 17.15 -13.61 9.42
CA VAL A 243 17.11 -13.13 8.02
C VAL A 243 15.75 -12.59 7.56
N GLY A 244 14.69 -12.74 8.38
CA GLY A 244 13.33 -12.29 8.09
C GLY A 244 12.51 -13.28 7.25
N GLN A 245 12.93 -14.53 7.15
CA GLN A 245 12.33 -15.57 6.27
C GLN A 245 11.49 -16.61 7.03
N ALA A 246 11.24 -16.41 8.34
CA ALA A 246 10.41 -17.29 9.18
C ALA A 246 9.12 -17.81 8.52
N MET A 247 8.45 -16.96 7.74
CA MET A 247 7.16 -17.25 7.12
C MET A 247 7.24 -18.15 5.88
N ASP A 248 8.41 -18.34 5.28
CA ASP A 248 8.61 -19.21 4.12
C ASP A 248 9.11 -20.62 4.55
N PHE A 249 9.63 -20.77 5.78
CA PHE A 249 10.10 -22.04 6.35
C PHE A 249 9.04 -22.82 7.14
N LEU A 250 7.78 -22.36 7.20
CA LEU A 250 6.71 -22.94 8.02
C LEU A 250 6.48 -24.46 7.81
N VAL A 251 6.75 -24.97 6.60
CA VAL A 251 6.61 -26.40 6.26
C VAL A 251 7.66 -27.30 6.92
N LEU A 252 8.78 -26.73 7.36
CA LEU A 252 9.87 -27.45 8.03
C LEU A 252 9.61 -27.65 9.53
N MET A 253 8.72 -26.86 10.11
CA MET A 253 8.49 -26.79 11.55
C MET A 253 7.65 -27.98 12.06
N ARG A 254 8.09 -28.64 13.14
CA ARG A 254 7.41 -29.81 13.73
C ARG A 254 6.05 -29.41 14.32
N PRO A 255 4.92 -29.96 13.83
CA PRO A 255 3.60 -29.54 14.31
C PRO A 255 3.41 -29.71 15.83
N ASN A 256 2.64 -28.79 16.41
CA ASN A 256 2.21 -28.68 17.81
C ASN A 256 3.34 -28.53 18.86
N THR A 257 4.61 -28.66 18.48
CA THR A 257 5.75 -28.80 19.41
C THR A 257 6.94 -27.90 19.08
N SER A 258 6.85 -27.14 17.97
CA SER A 258 7.91 -26.23 17.54
C SER A 258 7.60 -24.77 17.80
N ARG A 259 8.67 -23.97 17.85
CA ARG A 259 8.61 -22.51 17.97
C ARG A 259 9.57 -21.83 17.00
N ILE A 260 9.10 -20.72 16.44
CA ILE A 260 9.89 -19.77 15.68
C ILE A 260 10.08 -18.51 16.54
N VAL A 261 11.32 -18.05 16.64
CA VAL A 261 11.66 -16.73 17.20
C VAL A 261 12.34 -15.92 16.09
N SER A 262 11.86 -14.71 15.80
CA SER A 262 12.49 -13.81 14.82
C SER A 262 12.97 -12.52 15.48
N VAL A 263 14.08 -11.99 14.96
CA VAL A 263 14.60 -10.64 15.26
C VAL A 263 14.66 -9.76 14.00
N SER A 264 14.29 -10.32 12.84
CA SER A 264 14.42 -9.66 11.52
C SER A 264 13.12 -9.50 10.73
N THR A 265 11.99 -10.06 11.19
CA THR A 265 10.66 -9.59 10.76
C THR A 265 10.32 -8.23 11.39
N MET A 266 9.20 -7.61 11.02
CA MET A 266 8.73 -6.40 11.73
C MET A 266 8.04 -6.80 13.05
N PRO A 267 8.25 -6.08 14.16
CA PRO A 267 7.56 -6.31 15.43
C PRO A 267 6.04 -6.09 15.33
N SER A 268 5.29 -6.55 16.33
CA SER A 268 3.96 -5.98 16.60
C SER A 268 4.06 -4.55 17.15
N GLY A 269 2.97 -3.79 17.10
CA GLY A 269 2.94 -2.42 17.62
C GLY A 269 3.03 -2.37 19.15
N ASP A 270 2.43 -3.34 19.83
CA ASP A 270 2.54 -3.49 21.29
C ASP A 270 3.96 -3.91 21.72
N GLN A 271 4.58 -4.82 20.96
CA GLN A 271 5.96 -5.23 21.21
C GLN A 271 6.94 -4.08 21.00
N LEU A 272 6.75 -3.29 19.93
CA LEU A 272 7.56 -2.09 19.70
C LEU A 272 7.38 -1.11 20.87
N GLN A 273 6.13 -0.79 21.25
CA GLN A 273 5.84 0.15 22.34
C GLN A 273 6.47 -0.25 23.68
N ASN A 274 6.50 -1.54 23.98
CA ASN A 274 6.92 -2.08 25.28
C ASN A 274 8.37 -2.62 25.27
N SER A 275 9.22 -2.14 24.35
CA SER A 275 10.63 -2.56 24.22
C SER A 275 11.61 -1.51 24.73
N SER A 276 12.81 -1.93 25.11
CA SER A 276 13.93 -1.02 25.44
C SER A 276 14.24 0.02 24.35
N MET A 277 13.85 -0.20 23.09
CA MET A 277 13.97 0.79 22.00
C MET A 277 13.09 2.03 22.20
N MET A 278 12.09 1.97 23.09
CA MET A 278 11.19 3.07 23.46
C MET A 278 11.44 3.57 24.89
N GLU A 279 12.40 2.99 25.62
CA GLU A 279 12.82 3.43 26.96
C GLU A 279 13.76 4.64 26.89
N LEU A 280 13.26 5.71 26.27
CA LEU A 280 13.89 7.03 26.25
C LEU A 280 13.29 7.91 27.36
N PRO A 281 14.03 8.94 27.86
CA PRO A 281 13.53 9.81 28.94
C PRO A 281 12.19 10.48 28.65
N HIS A 282 11.87 10.72 27.37
CA HIS A 282 10.61 11.31 26.90
C HIS A 282 9.50 10.28 26.58
N LYS A 283 9.75 8.97 26.83
CA LYS A 283 8.81 7.84 26.66
C LYS A 283 7.92 7.93 25.41
N PRO A 284 8.50 7.85 24.20
CA PRO A 284 7.78 7.98 22.94
C PRO A 284 6.65 6.95 22.81
N THR A 285 5.54 7.35 22.19
CA THR A 285 4.39 6.48 21.94
C THR A 285 4.26 6.13 20.46
N VAL A 286 4.04 4.85 20.17
CA VAL A 286 3.78 4.38 18.80
C VAL A 286 2.40 4.91 18.39
N PRO A 287 2.27 5.73 17.32
CA PRO A 287 1.00 6.34 16.94
C PRO A 287 -0.09 5.27 16.72
N LEU A 288 -1.26 5.45 17.35
CA LEU A 288 -2.27 4.38 17.44
C LEU A 288 -2.64 3.71 16.09
N PRO A 289 -2.82 4.42 14.96
CA PRO A 289 -3.07 3.77 13.67
C PRO A 289 -1.90 2.90 13.20
N PHE A 290 -0.65 3.34 13.42
CA PHE A 290 0.55 2.57 13.08
C PHE A 290 0.73 1.36 14.01
N ARG A 291 0.45 1.52 15.31
CA ARG A 291 0.43 0.44 16.31
C ARG A 291 -0.57 -0.65 15.93
N LEU A 292 -1.79 -0.28 15.52
CA LEU A 292 -2.83 -1.21 15.07
C LEU A 292 -2.45 -1.92 13.76
N VAL A 293 -1.80 -1.23 12.81
CA VAL A 293 -1.30 -1.86 11.57
C VAL A 293 -0.20 -2.90 11.88
N LEU A 294 0.77 -2.57 12.73
CA LEU A 294 1.83 -3.50 13.14
C LEU A 294 1.25 -4.72 13.89
N ASN A 295 0.29 -4.50 14.80
CA ASN A 295 -0.44 -5.58 15.47
C ASN A 295 -1.19 -6.49 14.48
N GLY A 296 -1.88 -5.92 13.49
CA GLY A 296 -2.57 -6.69 12.45
C GLY A 296 -1.62 -7.52 11.58
N LEU A 297 -0.46 -6.95 11.21
CA LEU A 297 0.57 -7.66 10.45
C LEU A 297 1.18 -8.81 11.25
N ASP A 298 1.43 -8.65 12.54
CA ASP A 298 1.98 -9.73 13.36
C ASP A 298 0.95 -10.81 13.68
N TYR A 299 -0.32 -10.44 13.94
CA TYR A 299 -1.42 -11.39 14.07
C TYR A 299 -1.58 -12.28 12.82
N VAL A 300 -1.37 -11.74 11.61
CA VAL A 300 -1.35 -12.54 10.37
C VAL A 300 -0.17 -13.53 10.34
N ARG A 301 0.99 -13.20 10.92
CA ARG A 301 2.12 -14.15 11.05
C ARG A 301 1.84 -15.22 12.09
N GLN A 302 1.29 -14.85 13.24
CA GLN A 302 0.87 -15.79 14.29
C GLN A 302 -0.19 -16.77 13.76
N LEU A 303 -1.22 -16.30 13.05
CA LEU A 303 -2.22 -17.15 12.39
C LEU A 303 -1.62 -18.06 11.31
N ARG A 304 -0.64 -17.56 10.52
CA ARG A 304 0.08 -18.39 9.55
C ARG A 304 0.88 -19.49 10.23
N ALA A 305 1.62 -19.19 11.29
CA ALA A 305 2.40 -20.14 12.05
C ALA A 305 1.49 -21.20 12.72
N TRP A 306 0.42 -20.75 13.39
CA TRP A 306 -0.59 -21.59 14.01
C TRP A 306 -1.26 -22.56 13.03
N ARG A 307 -1.50 -22.14 11.78
CA ARG A 307 -2.03 -23.01 10.72
C ARG A 307 -1.11 -24.20 10.36
N TYR A 308 0.20 -24.08 10.61
CA TYR A 308 1.18 -25.17 10.48
C TYR A 308 1.48 -25.86 11.84
N GLY A 309 0.76 -25.48 12.91
CA GLY A 309 0.95 -26.02 14.26
C GLY A 309 2.19 -25.51 15.00
N THR A 310 2.91 -24.51 14.47
CA THR A 310 4.09 -23.93 15.13
C THR A 310 3.73 -22.63 15.83
N HIS A 311 4.34 -22.37 16.99
CA HIS A 311 4.30 -21.05 17.58
C HIS A 311 5.26 -20.10 16.84
N TYR A 312 4.94 -18.81 16.78
CA TYR A 312 5.83 -17.77 16.25
C TYR A 312 5.79 -16.56 17.18
N SER A 313 6.96 -15.96 17.41
CA SER A 313 7.10 -14.68 18.09
C SER A 313 8.24 -13.83 17.49
N TYR A 314 8.05 -12.53 17.47
CA TYR A 314 9.15 -11.56 17.39
C TYR A 314 9.62 -11.21 18.81
N PHE A 315 10.87 -10.77 19.00
CA PHE A 315 11.31 -10.13 20.25
C PHE A 315 12.41 -9.07 20.03
N PHE A 316 12.57 -8.20 21.02
CA PHE A 316 13.68 -7.24 21.12
C PHE A 316 14.71 -7.73 22.14
N LEU A 317 15.98 -7.45 21.88
CA LEU A 317 17.06 -7.66 22.84
C LEU A 317 16.86 -6.73 24.04
N GLU A 318 16.80 -7.30 25.24
CA GLU A 318 16.86 -6.56 26.50
C GLU A 318 18.28 -6.59 27.09
N SER A 319 18.70 -5.51 27.75
CA SER A 319 20.07 -5.41 28.28
C SER A 319 20.16 -6.11 29.65
N SER A 320 21.14 -6.99 29.82
CA SER A 320 21.23 -7.87 30.99
C SER A 320 22.68 -8.16 31.37
N VAL A 321 23.08 -7.79 32.59
CA VAL A 321 24.37 -8.20 33.16
C VAL A 321 24.44 -9.71 33.39
N ASP A 322 23.33 -10.36 33.76
CA ASP A 322 23.28 -11.80 34.01
C ASP A 322 23.55 -12.60 32.72
N ASP A 323 23.00 -12.15 31.58
CA ASP A 323 23.31 -12.74 30.28
C ASP A 323 24.78 -12.47 29.86
N LEU A 324 25.36 -11.32 30.22
CA LEU A 324 26.78 -11.06 29.98
C LEU A 324 27.66 -11.98 30.83
N ASP A 325 27.40 -12.14 32.13
CA ASP A 325 28.21 -13.02 32.98
C ASP A 325 28.02 -14.51 32.64
N GLU A 326 26.86 -14.93 32.11
CA GLU A 326 26.69 -16.23 31.43
C GLU A 326 27.57 -16.35 30.17
N LEU A 327 27.53 -15.35 29.27
CA LEU A 327 28.34 -15.36 28.04
C LEU A 327 29.84 -15.34 28.34
N ARG A 328 30.27 -14.56 29.34
CA ARG A 328 31.64 -14.53 29.86
C ARG A 328 32.09 -15.92 30.30
N LYS A 329 31.24 -16.61 31.08
CA LYS A 329 31.49 -17.98 31.50
C LYS A 329 31.59 -18.93 30.31
N TYR A 330 30.73 -18.82 29.30
CA TYR A 330 30.81 -19.69 28.11
C TYR A 330 32.04 -19.42 27.23
N VAL A 331 32.57 -18.19 27.21
CA VAL A 331 33.87 -17.86 26.60
C VAL A 331 35.01 -18.54 27.36
N GLU A 332 35.11 -18.34 28.69
CA GLU A 332 36.19 -18.91 29.51
C GLU A 332 36.11 -20.45 29.62
N GLU A 333 34.91 -21.05 29.50
CA GLU A 333 34.71 -22.50 29.34
C GLU A 333 35.01 -23.03 27.92
N GLY A 334 35.40 -22.16 26.98
CA GLY A 334 35.74 -22.53 25.59
C GLY A 334 34.55 -22.92 24.70
N LYS A 335 33.31 -22.77 25.20
CA LYS A 335 32.05 -23.11 24.51
C LYS A 335 31.59 -22.04 23.52
N LEU A 336 32.14 -20.83 23.62
CA LEU A 336 31.78 -19.69 22.79
C LEU A 336 33.03 -18.97 22.28
N LYS A 337 33.32 -19.11 20.98
CA LYS A 337 34.40 -18.43 20.27
C LYS A 337 33.88 -17.17 19.59
N THR A 338 34.67 -16.09 19.68
CA THR A 338 34.45 -14.83 18.96
C THR A 338 35.19 -14.85 17.63
N VAL A 339 34.63 -14.18 16.61
CA VAL A 339 35.27 -14.00 15.31
C VAL A 339 35.18 -12.54 14.91
N VAL A 340 36.32 -11.83 14.95
CA VAL A 340 36.44 -10.44 14.50
C VAL A 340 36.95 -10.45 13.05
N GLY A 341 36.13 -9.97 12.11
CA GLY A 341 36.47 -10.02 10.68
C GLY A 341 37.35 -8.87 10.18
N THR A 342 37.15 -7.66 10.72
CA THR A 342 37.91 -6.46 10.32
C THR A 342 37.88 -5.46 11.46
N SER A 343 39.01 -4.83 11.76
CA SER A 343 39.13 -3.74 12.73
C SER A 343 39.63 -2.48 12.02
N VAL A 344 39.15 -1.31 12.42
CA VAL A 344 39.50 0.00 11.84
C VAL A 344 39.75 1.00 12.97
N ASP A 345 40.68 1.95 12.78
CA ASP A 345 40.86 3.05 13.73
C ASP A 345 39.64 3.99 13.64
N LEU A 346 39.06 4.36 14.78
CA LEU A 346 37.94 5.29 14.87
C LEU A 346 38.24 6.66 14.21
N ARG A 347 39.52 7.02 14.09
CA ARG A 347 40.00 8.26 13.45
C ARG A 347 40.00 8.20 11.92
N ASP A 348 40.09 7.01 11.33
CA ASP A 348 39.95 6.83 9.89
C ASP A 348 38.47 6.80 9.53
N ILE A 349 37.91 7.99 9.28
CA ILE A 349 36.50 8.13 8.92
C ILE A 349 36.15 7.40 7.61
N GLU A 350 37.08 7.19 6.68
CA GLU A 350 36.78 6.50 5.43
C GLU A 350 36.71 4.99 5.64
N ALA A 351 37.66 4.41 6.38
CA ALA A 351 37.59 3.01 6.81
C ALA A 351 36.34 2.73 7.67
N VAL A 352 36.00 3.63 8.60
CA VAL A 352 34.79 3.55 9.44
C VAL A 352 33.51 3.64 8.61
N ARG A 353 33.42 4.57 7.64
CA ARG A 353 32.29 4.66 6.69
C ARG A 353 32.15 3.38 5.88
N ASN A 354 33.25 2.83 5.37
CA ASN A 354 33.27 1.60 4.57
C ASN A 354 32.83 0.38 5.40
N ALA A 355 33.33 0.23 6.62
CA ALA A 355 32.90 -0.83 7.55
C ALA A 355 31.39 -0.75 7.85
N CYS A 356 30.89 0.45 8.17
CA CYS A 356 29.46 0.70 8.35
C CYS A 356 28.64 0.40 7.07
N GLN A 357 29.17 0.71 5.88
CA GLN A 357 28.50 0.43 4.60
C GLN A 357 28.38 -1.08 4.33
N VAL A 358 29.41 -1.87 4.64
CA VAL A 358 29.37 -3.34 4.50
C VAL A 358 28.29 -3.95 5.42
N VAL A 359 28.11 -3.42 6.63
CA VAL A 359 27.01 -3.82 7.54
C VAL A 359 25.64 -3.34 7.02
N TYR A 360 25.55 -2.11 6.50
CA TYR A 360 24.32 -1.53 5.95
C TYR A 360 23.80 -2.28 4.71
N ASP A 361 24.71 -2.69 3.81
CA ASP A 361 24.44 -3.52 2.63
C ASP A 361 23.95 -4.95 2.98
N GLY A 362 24.02 -5.35 4.25
CA GLY A 362 23.77 -6.73 4.69
C GLY A 362 24.88 -7.71 4.35
N LYS A 363 26.06 -7.22 3.96
CA LYS A 363 27.26 -8.02 3.62
C LYS A 363 28.14 -8.35 4.84
N GLY A 364 27.90 -7.70 5.98
CA GLY A 364 28.71 -7.72 7.21
C GLY A 364 28.90 -9.04 7.97
N GLY A 365 28.76 -10.21 7.32
CA GLY A 365 29.34 -11.45 7.83
C GLY A 365 30.61 -11.76 7.06
N LEU A 366 31.79 -11.49 7.63
CA LEU A 366 33.13 -11.86 7.12
C LEU A 366 33.34 -11.57 5.62
N ALA A 367 33.90 -10.38 5.36
CA ALA A 367 34.35 -9.96 4.04
C ALA A 367 35.47 -10.87 3.49
N GLU A 368 35.68 -10.80 2.19
CA GLU A 368 36.80 -11.48 1.53
C GLU A 368 38.12 -10.77 1.86
N ILE A 369 39.18 -11.55 2.10
CA ILE A 369 40.52 -11.04 2.37
C ILE A 369 41.17 -10.81 1.00
N GLU A 370 41.28 -9.55 0.59
CA GLU A 370 41.95 -9.17 -0.65
C GLU A 370 43.41 -8.80 -0.33
N GLU A 371 44.34 -9.72 -0.61
CA GLU A 371 45.78 -9.53 -0.37
C GLU A 371 46.37 -8.45 -1.28
N THR A 372 46.31 -7.19 -0.83
CA THR A 372 47.07 -6.09 -1.43
C THR A 372 48.41 -5.92 -0.72
N MET A 373 49.38 -6.79 -1.05
CA MET A 373 50.77 -6.52 -0.72
C MET A 373 51.22 -5.21 -1.40
N ASN A 374 51.64 -4.22 -0.61
CA ASN A 374 52.60 -3.23 -1.10
C ASN A 374 53.54 -2.76 0.02
N THR A 375 54.77 -2.39 -0.34
CA THR A 375 55.89 -2.34 0.60
C THR A 375 56.43 -0.93 0.85
N GLY A 376 56.68 -0.62 2.13
CA GLY A 376 57.31 0.62 2.58
C GLY A 376 56.34 1.79 2.81
N SER A 377 56.71 2.82 3.55
CA SER A 377 58.00 3.05 4.25
C SER A 377 57.82 3.82 5.57
N THR A 378 58.83 3.77 6.43
CA THR A 378 58.81 4.42 7.75
C THR A 378 59.14 5.90 7.68
N HIS A 379 58.46 6.77 8.44
CA HIS A 379 59.09 7.95 9.06
C HIS A 379 58.35 8.41 10.34
N ARG A 380 59.11 9.02 11.27
CA ARG A 380 58.60 9.71 12.47
C ARG A 380 58.50 11.22 12.22
N PRO A 381 57.59 11.96 12.90
CA PRO A 381 57.62 13.42 12.95
C PRO A 381 58.70 13.96 13.91
N SER A 382 59.07 15.24 13.74
CA SER A 382 59.99 16.00 14.59
C SER A 382 59.50 17.45 14.82
N SER A 383 60.11 18.18 15.75
CA SER A 383 59.51 19.33 16.47
C SER A 383 60.16 20.71 16.25
N SER A 384 59.34 21.77 16.20
CA SER A 384 59.63 23.19 16.54
C SER A 384 58.31 24.01 16.42
N VAL A 385 57.81 24.92 17.29
CA VAL A 385 58.33 25.89 18.32
C VAL A 385 58.48 27.34 17.76
N GLU A 386 58.26 28.35 18.63
CA GLU A 386 58.15 29.83 18.45
C GLU A 386 56.69 30.34 18.23
N GLN A 387 56.06 31.30 18.94
CA GLN A 387 56.39 32.59 19.64
C GLN A 387 56.53 33.84 18.73
N ASP A 388 56.14 35.11 19.01
CA ASP A 388 55.14 35.84 19.88
C ASP A 388 54.98 37.28 19.22
N ASP A 389 54.41 38.41 19.71
CA ASP A 389 53.77 38.92 20.96
C ASP A 389 52.86 40.18 20.69
N GLY A 390 51.90 40.48 21.58
CA GLY A 390 51.35 41.81 21.94
C GLY A 390 50.48 42.65 20.94
N SER A 391 49.93 43.84 21.30
CA SER A 391 49.25 44.33 22.53
C SER A 391 48.70 45.79 22.37
N ILE A 392 47.93 46.33 23.36
CA ILE A 392 47.58 47.77 23.64
C ILE A 392 46.16 48.32 23.21
N ALA A 393 45.66 49.36 23.91
CA ALA A 393 44.30 49.99 23.87
C ALA A 393 44.39 51.56 23.95
N SER A 394 43.42 52.45 24.28
CA SER A 394 42.08 52.43 24.95
C SER A 394 41.32 53.80 24.85
N SER A 395 40.06 53.90 25.35
CA SER A 395 39.24 55.13 25.65
C SER A 395 38.67 55.96 24.46
N GLY A 396 37.58 56.77 24.55
CA GLY A 396 36.58 57.04 25.62
C GLY A 396 35.55 58.18 25.29
N GLU A 397 34.50 58.34 26.12
CA GLU A 397 33.53 59.49 26.26
C GLU A 397 32.35 59.72 25.24
N THR A 398 31.55 60.81 25.39
CA THR A 398 30.06 60.81 25.27
C THR A 398 29.35 62.04 24.63
N MET A 399 28.00 61.94 24.46
CA MET A 399 26.92 62.97 24.39
C MET A 399 26.23 63.43 23.04
N SER A 400 25.00 62.90 22.85
CA SER A 400 23.70 63.60 22.58
C SER A 400 23.37 64.47 21.33
N LEU A 401 22.15 64.18 20.78
CA LEU A 401 21.13 65.04 20.11
C LEU A 401 21.14 65.31 18.58
N GLN A 402 20.05 64.83 17.94
CA GLN A 402 19.25 65.36 16.81
C GLN A 402 19.92 66.01 15.57
N GLY A 403 19.72 65.40 14.39
CA GLY A 403 19.92 66.03 13.07
C GLY A 403 19.55 65.10 11.91
N GLN A 404 18.83 65.60 10.88
CA GLN A 404 18.29 64.78 9.79
C GLN A 404 19.31 64.39 8.70
N SER A 405 19.07 63.21 8.12
CA SER A 405 19.33 62.84 6.71
C SER A 405 20.75 62.54 6.22
N SER A 406 20.81 61.59 5.27
CA SER A 406 21.96 61.19 4.42
C SER A 406 23.32 61.00 5.09
N LEU A 407 23.65 59.74 5.42
CA LEU A 407 25.04 59.28 5.49
C LEU A 407 25.15 57.88 4.88
N GLN A 408 26.23 57.65 4.13
CA GLN A 408 26.63 56.32 3.67
C GLN A 408 27.25 55.57 4.85
N ILE A 409 27.04 54.26 4.93
CA ILE A 409 27.75 53.38 5.87
C ILE A 409 28.58 52.41 5.03
N THR A 410 29.87 52.31 5.37
CA THR A 410 30.77 51.25 4.91
C THR A 410 31.21 50.42 6.11
N ASP A 411 31.35 49.12 5.88
CA ASP A 411 32.05 48.12 6.70
C ASP A 411 31.56 47.87 8.14
N SER A 412 30.70 46.84 8.29
CA SER A 412 30.98 45.68 9.16
C SER A 412 29.84 44.64 9.11
N LEU A 413 30.12 43.43 9.59
CA LEU A 413 29.19 42.30 9.78
C LEU A 413 28.57 41.71 8.50
N ASP A 414 29.41 40.97 7.78
CA ASP A 414 28.96 39.91 6.89
C ASP A 414 28.48 38.68 7.70
N PHE A 415 27.54 37.91 7.16
CA PHE A 415 27.00 36.64 7.70
C PHE A 415 26.40 36.60 9.14
N GLU A 416 25.09 36.86 9.26
CA GLU A 416 24.21 36.02 10.09
C GLU A 416 22.73 35.99 9.60
N LEU A 417 21.90 35.12 10.19
CA LEU A 417 20.45 34.98 9.98
C LEU A 417 19.94 34.58 8.58
N GLY A 418 20.51 33.51 8.01
CA GLY A 418 19.96 32.78 6.85
C GLY A 418 18.65 32.02 7.10
N TRP A 419 17.61 32.64 7.65
CA TRP A 419 16.29 32.05 7.92
C TRP A 419 15.34 32.11 6.71
N MET A 420 15.81 31.73 5.52
CA MET A 420 14.97 31.61 4.32
C MET A 420 14.71 30.15 3.97
N ARG A 421 13.61 29.58 4.48
CA ARG A 421 13.10 28.29 3.99
C ARG A 421 12.56 28.45 2.57
N LEU A 422 13.37 28.08 1.58
CA LEU A 422 12.89 27.80 0.23
C LEU A 422 12.00 26.55 0.23
N PHE A 423 10.75 26.73 0.65
CA PHE A 423 9.68 25.85 0.20
C PHE A 423 9.40 26.17 -1.27
N PRO A 424 9.27 25.16 -2.16
CA PRO A 424 8.70 25.39 -3.47
C PRO A 424 7.20 25.69 -3.30
N VAL A 425 6.88 26.98 -3.18
CA VAL A 425 5.62 27.53 -3.69
C VAL A 425 5.50 27.07 -5.15
N VAL A 426 4.29 26.78 -5.62
CA VAL A 426 4.10 26.37 -7.01
C VAL A 426 4.59 27.49 -7.93
N GLU A 427 5.64 27.23 -8.72
CA GLU A 427 6.21 28.16 -9.71
C GLU A 427 5.28 28.39 -10.91
N THR A 428 4.14 29.00 -10.62
CA THR A 428 3.29 29.73 -11.54
C THR A 428 2.64 30.84 -10.72
N GLU A 429 3.20 32.05 -10.75
CA GLU A 429 2.42 33.24 -10.40
C GLU A 429 1.27 33.33 -11.42
N LEU A 430 0.10 32.84 -11.03
CA LEU A 430 -1.08 32.95 -11.88
C LEU A 430 -1.42 34.43 -12.02
N PRO A 431 -1.56 34.95 -13.26
CA PRO A 431 -1.92 36.35 -13.47
C PRO A 431 -3.17 36.71 -12.66
N GLN A 432 -3.21 37.92 -12.09
CA GLN A 432 -4.31 38.35 -11.21
C GLN A 432 -5.72 38.13 -11.83
N LYS A 433 -5.83 38.22 -13.16
CA LYS A 433 -7.04 37.88 -13.93
C LYS A 433 -7.49 36.42 -13.75
N SER A 434 -6.56 35.47 -13.73
CA SER A 434 -6.81 34.04 -13.50
C SER A 434 -7.21 33.76 -12.05
N LEU A 435 -6.58 34.45 -11.09
CA LEU A 435 -6.94 34.36 -9.67
C LEU A 435 -8.36 34.89 -9.41
N SER A 436 -8.69 36.07 -9.95
CA SER A 436 -10.05 36.64 -9.91
C SER A 436 -11.08 35.71 -10.54
N GLU A 437 -10.75 35.03 -11.65
CA GLU A 437 -11.66 34.07 -12.29
C GLU A 437 -11.89 32.82 -11.44
N LEU A 438 -10.85 32.26 -10.80
CA LEU A 438 -10.98 31.14 -9.86
C LEU A 438 -11.89 31.52 -8.67
N TYR A 439 -11.70 32.70 -8.09
CA TYR A 439 -12.57 33.20 -7.02
C TYR A 439 -14.01 33.44 -7.48
N ARG A 440 -14.20 34.00 -8.68
CA ARG A 440 -15.52 34.24 -9.27
C ARG A 440 -16.29 32.94 -9.46
N ILE A 441 -15.63 31.88 -9.95
CA ILE A 441 -16.22 30.54 -10.11
C ILE A 441 -16.59 29.97 -8.73
N PHE A 442 -15.69 30.03 -7.74
CA PHE A 442 -15.98 29.49 -6.40
C PHE A 442 -17.20 30.17 -5.75
N PHE A 443 -17.19 31.50 -5.63
CA PHE A 443 -18.25 32.22 -4.93
C PHE A 443 -19.58 32.28 -5.69
N ARG A 444 -19.58 32.18 -7.03
CA ARG A 444 -20.81 32.16 -7.84
C ARG A 444 -21.42 30.76 -8.00
N ASP A 445 -20.60 29.76 -8.28
CA ASP A 445 -21.08 28.46 -8.79
C ASP A 445 -21.01 27.32 -7.76
N ILE A 446 -20.15 27.46 -6.74
CA ILE A 446 -19.83 26.37 -5.80
C ILE A 446 -20.32 26.71 -4.39
N HIS A 447 -19.98 27.91 -3.89
CA HIS A 447 -20.35 28.38 -2.55
C HIS A 447 -21.86 28.36 -2.28
N PRO A 448 -22.78 28.70 -3.21
CA PRO A 448 -24.23 28.56 -2.95
C PRO A 448 -24.70 27.12 -2.71
N THR A 449 -23.87 26.11 -3.01
CA THR A 449 -24.12 24.70 -2.62
C THR A 449 -23.57 24.37 -1.22
N PHE A 450 -22.61 25.13 -0.72
CA PHE A 450 -21.94 24.88 0.56
C PHE A 450 -21.47 26.20 1.23
N PRO A 451 -22.42 27.05 1.70
CA PRO A 451 -22.17 28.47 2.01
C PRO A 451 -21.54 28.67 3.39
N ILE A 452 -20.26 28.28 3.50
CA ILE A 452 -19.49 28.16 4.75
C ILE A 452 -18.56 29.35 5.05
N LEU A 453 -18.35 30.26 4.09
CA LEU A 453 -17.45 31.42 4.21
C LEU A 453 -18.23 32.72 3.95
N HIS A 454 -18.05 33.76 4.75
CA HIS A 454 -18.55 35.10 4.39
C HIS A 454 -17.55 35.78 3.44
N ALA A 455 -17.93 36.04 2.18
CA ALA A 455 -16.99 36.47 1.14
C ALA A 455 -16.23 37.79 1.48
N PRO A 456 -16.88 38.86 1.98
CA PRO A 456 -16.18 40.07 2.44
C PRO A 456 -15.15 39.80 3.56
N ARG A 457 -15.47 38.97 4.56
CA ARG A 457 -14.53 38.61 5.64
C ARG A 457 -13.36 37.79 5.10
N TYR A 458 -13.59 36.88 4.15
CA TYR A 458 -12.52 36.13 3.47
C TYR A 458 -11.56 37.07 2.72
N PHE A 459 -12.09 37.97 1.87
CA PHE A 459 -11.24 38.90 1.13
C PHE A 459 -10.54 39.93 2.03
N HIS A 460 -11.16 40.37 3.13
CA HIS A 460 -10.48 41.21 4.12
C HIS A 460 -9.27 40.49 4.74
N ARG A 461 -9.45 39.23 5.21
CA ARG A 461 -8.37 38.41 5.78
C ARG A 461 -7.21 38.17 4.79
N LEU A 462 -7.47 38.11 3.48
CA LEU A 462 -6.44 37.99 2.43
C LEU A 462 -5.53 39.22 2.27
N HIS A 463 -6.00 40.43 2.63
CA HIS A 463 -5.25 41.67 2.44
C HIS A 463 -4.48 42.13 3.69
N LEU A 464 -4.45 41.31 4.74
CA LEU A 464 -3.66 41.59 5.95
C LEU A 464 -2.17 41.38 5.69
N GLN A 465 -1.32 42.26 6.24
CA GLN A 465 0.14 42.24 6.05
C GLN A 465 0.84 40.93 6.46
N LYS A 466 0.18 40.11 7.30
CA LYS A 466 0.61 38.75 7.63
C LYS A 466 -0.57 37.80 7.37
N VAL A 467 -0.48 37.02 6.30
CA VAL A 467 -1.49 36.03 5.94
C VAL A 467 -1.32 34.79 6.84
N ASP A 468 -2.38 34.44 7.56
CA ASP A 468 -2.44 33.21 8.36
C ASP A 468 -2.27 31.94 7.51
N ASP A 469 -1.57 30.94 8.03
CA ASP A 469 -1.40 29.64 7.37
C ASP A 469 -2.76 28.92 7.17
N GLY A 470 -3.75 29.21 8.00
CA GLY A 470 -5.15 28.83 7.78
C GLY A 470 -5.77 29.48 6.53
N ILE A 471 -5.50 30.77 6.27
CA ILE A 471 -5.95 31.49 5.06
C ILE A 471 -5.22 30.98 3.81
N GLN A 472 -3.92 30.72 3.88
CA GLN A 472 -3.18 30.09 2.77
C GLN A 472 -3.79 28.72 2.42
N CYS A 473 -4.05 27.88 3.42
CA CYS A 473 -4.70 26.59 3.22
C CYS A 473 -6.10 26.71 2.59
N LEU A 474 -6.88 27.71 3.03
CA LEU A 474 -8.23 27.98 2.55
C LEU A 474 -8.23 28.44 1.08
N GLN A 475 -7.27 29.30 0.70
CA GLN A 475 -7.06 29.76 -0.66
C GLN A 475 -6.80 28.60 -1.63
N TYR A 476 -5.92 27.65 -1.29
CA TYR A 476 -5.63 26.50 -2.15
C TYR A 476 -6.83 25.56 -2.32
N ILE A 477 -7.64 25.30 -1.28
CA ILE A 477 -8.84 24.44 -1.46
C ILE A 477 -9.96 25.14 -2.24
N ILE A 478 -10.11 26.46 -2.10
CA ILE A 478 -11.00 27.30 -2.94
C ILE A 478 -10.61 27.19 -4.42
N TRP A 479 -9.32 27.35 -4.74
CA TRP A 479 -8.82 27.23 -6.11
C TRP A 479 -8.97 25.80 -6.66
N SER A 480 -8.77 24.76 -5.84
CA SER A 480 -9.01 23.38 -6.24
C SER A 480 -10.49 23.12 -6.60
N HIS A 481 -11.42 23.64 -5.80
CA HIS A 481 -12.85 23.58 -6.12
C HIS A 481 -13.16 24.30 -7.43
N ALA A 482 -12.70 25.54 -7.61
CA ALA A 482 -12.90 26.29 -8.86
C ALA A 482 -12.28 25.60 -10.10
N ALA A 483 -11.06 25.07 -9.96
CA ALA A 483 -10.41 24.27 -10.99
C ALA A 483 -11.13 22.95 -11.29
N SER A 484 -11.94 22.42 -10.36
CA SER A 484 -12.81 21.26 -10.59
C SER A 484 -14.05 21.55 -11.43
N PHE A 485 -14.36 22.83 -11.69
CA PHE A 485 -15.48 23.28 -12.53
C PHE A 485 -15.02 24.02 -13.80
N SER A 486 -13.75 24.42 -13.89
CA SER A 486 -13.17 25.10 -15.06
C SER A 486 -12.35 24.14 -15.92
N GLU A 487 -12.73 23.95 -17.18
CA GLU A 487 -11.91 23.18 -18.15
C GLU A 487 -10.50 23.78 -18.27
N SER A 488 -10.39 25.11 -18.36
CA SER A 488 -9.12 25.85 -18.46
C SER A 488 -8.15 25.59 -17.31
N PHE A 489 -8.65 25.44 -16.09
CA PHE A 489 -7.82 25.27 -14.87
C PHE A 489 -7.79 23.82 -14.35
N SER A 490 -8.52 22.90 -14.98
CA SER A 490 -8.63 21.49 -14.60
C SER A 490 -7.29 20.79 -14.31
N HIS A 491 -6.27 21.09 -15.11
CA HIS A 491 -4.92 20.55 -14.97
C HIS A 491 -4.14 21.00 -13.71
N MET A 492 -4.62 22.03 -13.01
CA MET A 492 -4.04 22.49 -11.73
C MET A 492 -4.81 22.00 -10.49
N ARG A 493 -6.04 21.46 -10.67
CA ARG A 493 -6.93 20.99 -9.60
C ARG A 493 -6.17 20.16 -8.55
N ASP A 494 -5.49 19.12 -8.98
CA ASP A 494 -4.84 18.17 -8.07
C ASP A 494 -3.63 18.78 -7.37
N LYS A 495 -2.89 19.69 -8.02
CA LYS A 495 -1.79 20.45 -7.39
C LYS A 495 -2.32 21.34 -6.26
N PHE A 496 -3.45 22.02 -6.49
CA PHE A 496 -4.09 22.87 -5.47
C PHE A 496 -4.64 22.03 -4.30
N TYR A 497 -5.30 20.91 -4.58
CA TYR A 497 -5.75 19.97 -3.55
C TYR A 497 -4.59 19.40 -2.72
N GLU A 498 -3.50 18.96 -3.37
CA GLU A 498 -2.30 18.47 -2.67
C GLU A 498 -1.70 19.56 -1.79
N GLN A 499 -1.57 20.79 -2.28
CA GLN A 499 -0.98 21.88 -1.50
C GLN A 499 -1.87 22.29 -0.33
N ALA A 500 -3.20 22.35 -0.50
CA ALA A 500 -4.14 22.53 0.61
C ALA A 500 -4.01 21.40 1.65
N ARG A 501 -3.89 20.14 1.19
CA ARG A 501 -3.66 19.00 2.10
C ARG A 501 -2.33 19.09 2.85
N ARG A 502 -1.27 19.59 2.22
CA ARG A 502 0.03 19.82 2.88
C ARG A 502 -0.07 20.91 3.94
N TYR A 503 -0.69 22.06 3.67
CA TYR A 503 -0.91 23.10 4.67
C TYR A 503 -1.77 22.62 5.84
N ALA A 504 -2.89 21.92 5.58
CA ALA A 504 -3.73 21.36 6.64
C ALA A 504 -2.93 20.40 7.55
N CYS A 505 -2.13 19.50 6.98
CA CYS A 505 -1.28 18.59 7.75
C CYS A 505 -0.09 19.30 8.43
N ALA A 506 0.42 20.42 7.89
CA ALA A 506 1.47 21.21 8.53
C ALA A 506 0.93 21.97 9.76
N ASN A 507 -0.29 22.51 9.66
CA ASN A 507 -0.99 23.18 10.76
C ASN A 507 -1.33 22.18 11.88
N GLU A 508 -1.71 20.94 11.55
CA GLU A 508 -1.88 19.83 12.52
C GLU A 508 -0.57 19.40 13.23
N MET A 509 0.60 19.75 12.69
CA MET A 509 1.92 19.37 13.20
C MET A 509 2.66 20.54 13.86
N ASN A 510 2.01 21.71 14.03
CA ASN A 510 2.62 22.90 14.57
C ASN A 510 2.02 23.27 15.94
N ASP A 511 2.73 22.88 17.00
CA ASP A 511 2.33 23.08 18.40
C ASP A 511 2.05 24.56 18.79
N THR A 512 2.46 25.54 17.96
CA THR A 512 2.20 26.97 18.20
C THR A 512 0.98 27.54 17.47
N VAL A 513 0.30 26.79 16.60
CA VAL A 513 -0.86 27.29 15.84
C VAL A 513 -2.15 27.03 16.62
N GLY A 514 -2.75 28.10 17.14
CA GLY A 514 -4.00 28.03 17.89
C GLY A 514 -5.15 27.40 17.08
N ILE A 515 -5.98 26.62 17.78
CA ILE A 515 -7.16 25.96 17.23
C ILE A 515 -8.18 27.02 16.77
N SER A 516 -8.51 27.05 15.47
CA SER A 516 -9.24 28.18 14.86
C SER A 516 -10.43 27.77 13.98
N LEU A 517 -11.39 28.69 13.81
CA LEU A 517 -12.55 28.52 12.93
C LEU A 517 -12.14 28.24 11.47
N LEU A 518 -11.06 28.89 11.00
CA LEU A 518 -10.51 28.72 9.65
C LEU A 518 -10.07 27.27 9.39
N GLN A 519 -9.44 26.61 10.37
CA GLN A 519 -9.07 25.20 10.26
C GLN A 519 -10.30 24.29 10.10
N CYS A 520 -11.41 24.61 10.78
CA CYS A 520 -12.69 23.89 10.65
C CYS A 520 -13.31 24.09 9.26
N GLN A 521 -13.34 25.34 8.76
CA GLN A 521 -13.81 25.67 7.41
C GLN A 521 -12.97 24.97 6.32
N VAL A 522 -11.64 24.95 6.50
CA VAL A 522 -10.67 24.23 5.64
C VAL A 522 -10.97 22.73 5.60
N LEU A 523 -11.08 22.06 6.75
CA LEU A 523 -11.30 20.61 6.80
C LEU A 523 -12.66 20.24 6.19
N ALA A 524 -13.70 21.04 6.42
CA ALA A 524 -15.00 20.85 5.78
C ALA A 524 -14.91 20.97 4.24
N LEU A 525 -14.24 22.01 3.71
CA LEU A 525 -14.08 22.18 2.26
C LEU A 525 -13.20 21.09 1.61
N ILE A 526 -12.18 20.58 2.32
CA ILE A 526 -11.38 19.42 1.88
C ILE A 526 -12.25 18.15 1.85
N SER A 527 -13.08 17.92 2.87
CA SER A 527 -14.02 16.79 2.89
C SER A 527 -15.07 16.88 1.77
N TYR A 528 -15.61 18.09 1.49
CA TYR A 528 -16.57 18.32 0.40
C TYR A 528 -15.94 17.98 -0.97
N TYR A 529 -14.67 18.36 -1.19
CA TYR A 529 -13.90 17.98 -2.38
C TYR A 529 -13.73 16.46 -2.50
N GLU A 530 -13.41 15.78 -1.39
CA GLU A 530 -13.15 14.34 -1.36
C GLU A 530 -14.41 13.50 -1.57
N TYR A 531 -15.57 13.96 -1.10
CA TYR A 531 -16.86 13.37 -1.46
C TYR A 531 -17.17 13.57 -2.96
N LYS A 532 -16.96 14.77 -3.55
CA LYS A 532 -17.14 14.99 -5.00
C LYS A 532 -16.29 14.03 -5.83
N HIS A 533 -15.09 13.73 -5.35
CA HIS A 533 -14.13 12.81 -5.99
C HIS A 533 -14.25 11.34 -5.53
N ALA A 534 -15.32 10.98 -4.82
CA ALA A 534 -15.64 9.61 -4.36
C ALA A 534 -14.56 8.93 -3.48
N ILE A 535 -13.74 9.70 -2.77
CA ILE A 535 -12.65 9.21 -1.91
C ILE A 535 -13.17 8.88 -0.49
N PHE A 536 -14.27 8.11 -0.39
CA PHE A 536 -15.12 8.03 0.80
C PHE A 536 -14.39 7.80 2.14
N PRO A 537 -13.41 6.87 2.29
CA PRO A 537 -12.75 6.66 3.58
C PRO A 537 -11.90 7.86 4.02
N ARG A 538 -11.37 8.63 3.06
CA ARG A 538 -10.63 9.87 3.32
C ARG A 538 -11.58 11.02 3.64
N ALA A 539 -12.67 11.13 2.87
CA ALA A 539 -13.71 12.12 3.10
C ALA A 539 -14.32 11.99 4.51
N TRP A 540 -14.71 10.77 4.92
CA TRP A 540 -15.25 10.51 6.26
C TRP A 540 -14.25 10.82 7.38
N LEU A 541 -12.98 10.39 7.27
CA LEU A 541 -11.95 10.75 8.25
C LEU A 541 -11.72 12.27 8.35
N THR A 542 -11.98 13.01 7.27
CA THR A 542 -11.83 14.48 7.24
C THR A 542 -13.06 15.19 7.78
N ALA A 543 -14.27 14.69 7.48
CA ALA A 543 -15.51 15.11 8.12
C ALA A 543 -15.43 14.90 9.65
N GLY A 544 -15.01 13.72 10.10
CA GLY A 544 -14.82 13.42 11.52
C GLY A 544 -13.73 14.27 12.19
N LYS A 545 -12.70 14.71 11.46
CA LYS A 545 -11.76 15.73 11.94
C LYS A 545 -12.41 17.10 12.08
N ALA A 546 -13.14 17.56 11.05
CA ALA A 546 -13.86 18.84 11.08
C ALA A 546 -14.89 18.88 12.23
N MET A 547 -15.66 17.81 12.41
CA MET A 547 -16.65 17.68 13.48
C MET A 547 -16.00 17.72 14.87
N ARG A 548 -14.94 16.95 15.11
CA ARG A 548 -14.20 16.99 16.38
C ARG A 548 -13.61 18.38 16.64
N LEU A 549 -13.11 19.06 15.61
CA LEU A 549 -12.61 20.42 15.73
C LEU A 549 -13.75 21.40 16.09
N ALA A 550 -14.93 21.26 15.48
CA ALA A 550 -16.12 22.04 15.84
C ALA A 550 -16.60 21.78 17.29
N HIS A 551 -16.45 20.55 17.80
CA HIS A 551 -16.70 20.26 19.22
C HIS A 551 -15.66 20.93 20.14
N VAL A 552 -14.37 20.89 19.81
CA VAL A 552 -13.30 21.56 20.60
C VAL A 552 -13.45 23.08 20.59
N LEU A 553 -13.84 23.66 19.46
CA LEU A 553 -14.23 25.07 19.31
C LEU A 553 -15.56 25.43 20.03
N ASN A 554 -16.25 24.43 20.60
CA ASN A 554 -17.57 24.50 21.24
C ASN A 554 -18.74 24.96 20.32
N LEU A 555 -18.59 24.83 19.00
CA LEU A 555 -19.58 25.33 18.03
C LEU A 555 -20.93 24.59 18.09
N HIS A 556 -20.95 23.33 18.55
CA HIS A 556 -22.16 22.53 18.73
C HIS A 556 -23.14 23.09 19.80
N ARG A 557 -22.66 23.88 20.77
CA ARG A 557 -23.45 24.46 21.86
C ARG A 557 -23.46 26.00 21.88
N MET A 558 -23.07 26.65 20.78
CA MET A 558 -22.76 28.09 20.82
C MET A 558 -23.95 29.02 21.11
N ASP A 559 -25.19 28.58 20.84
CA ASP A 559 -26.41 29.31 21.20
C ASP A 559 -27.03 28.86 22.55
N SER A 560 -26.27 28.15 23.40
CA SER A 560 -26.72 27.68 24.72
C SER A 560 -26.93 28.83 25.72
N ARG A 561 -27.93 28.68 26.60
CA ARG A 561 -28.11 29.55 27.79
C ARG A 561 -27.11 29.25 28.91
N VAL A 562 -26.38 28.14 28.82
CA VAL A 562 -25.33 27.76 29.78
C VAL A 562 -23.98 28.19 29.22
N HIS A 563 -23.33 29.17 29.86
CA HIS A 563 -21.95 29.52 29.52
C HIS A 563 -21.04 28.30 29.60
N CYS A 564 -20.37 28.00 28.49
CA CYS A 564 -19.42 26.90 28.36
C CYS A 564 -18.20 27.42 27.61
N ASN A 565 -17.01 27.26 28.21
CA ASN A 565 -15.77 27.91 27.81
C ASN A 565 -15.41 27.60 26.33
N SER A 566 -15.73 28.51 25.41
CA SER A 566 -15.27 28.41 24.01
C SER A 566 -13.83 28.87 23.88
N THR A 567 -13.02 28.12 23.12
CA THR A 567 -11.63 28.49 22.80
C THR A 567 -11.52 29.71 21.88
N LEU A 568 -12.63 30.15 21.26
CA LEU A 568 -12.70 31.33 20.40
C LEU A 568 -13.17 32.60 21.15
N GLY A 569 -13.52 32.50 22.43
CA GLY A 569 -14.17 33.57 23.18
C GLY A 569 -15.59 33.91 22.67
N ASP A 570 -16.29 34.74 23.45
CA ASP A 570 -17.60 35.26 23.08
C ASP A 570 -17.45 36.40 22.05
N SER A 571 -18.36 36.45 21.06
CA SER A 571 -18.41 37.51 20.06
C SER A 571 -19.82 38.08 19.96
N SER A 572 -19.93 39.40 19.91
CA SER A 572 -21.19 40.13 19.69
C SER A 572 -21.49 40.39 18.21
N GLU A 573 -20.59 40.05 17.29
CA GLU A 573 -20.82 40.18 15.85
C GLU A 573 -21.78 39.10 15.35
N TRP A 574 -22.95 39.50 14.85
CA TRP A 574 -23.93 38.57 14.28
C TRP A 574 -23.33 37.72 13.14
N ILE A 575 -22.60 38.36 12.22
CA ILE A 575 -21.95 37.68 11.09
C ILE A 575 -20.87 36.68 11.51
N GLU A 576 -20.17 36.92 12.61
CA GLU A 576 -19.20 35.94 13.12
C GLU A 576 -19.91 34.75 13.75
N MET A 577 -20.98 34.99 14.52
CA MET A 577 -21.80 33.89 15.02
C MET A 577 -22.39 33.06 13.88
N GLU A 578 -22.83 33.70 12.80
CA GLU A 578 -23.37 32.98 11.64
C GLU A 578 -22.28 32.23 10.84
N GLU A 579 -21.08 32.80 10.69
CA GLU A 579 -19.89 32.11 10.15
C GLU A 579 -19.52 30.87 11.01
N ARG A 580 -19.60 30.98 12.35
CA ARG A 580 -19.41 29.89 13.31
C ARG A 580 -20.50 28.79 13.18
N ARG A 581 -21.79 29.16 13.12
CA ARG A 581 -22.91 28.20 12.92
C ARG A 581 -22.77 27.44 11.60
N ARG A 582 -22.48 28.15 10.51
CA ARG A 582 -22.35 27.56 9.18
C ARG A 582 -21.18 26.58 9.10
N ALA A 583 -20.04 26.87 9.74
CA ALA A 583 -18.93 25.94 9.85
C ALA A 583 -19.30 24.62 10.57
N PHE A 584 -20.03 24.70 11.70
CA PHE A 584 -20.53 23.52 12.41
C PHE A 584 -21.51 22.70 11.57
N TRP A 585 -22.54 23.34 11.00
CA TRP A 585 -23.56 22.65 10.22
C TRP A 585 -23.03 22.06 8.91
N SER A 586 -22.04 22.71 8.28
CA SER A 586 -21.28 22.12 7.18
C SER A 586 -20.56 20.83 7.59
N ALA A 587 -19.90 20.80 8.75
CA ALA A 587 -19.25 19.57 9.25
C ALA A 587 -20.28 18.48 9.59
N PHE A 588 -21.42 18.85 10.17
CA PHE A 588 -22.52 17.93 10.51
C PHE A 588 -23.13 17.25 9.28
N CYS A 589 -23.41 18.00 8.22
CA CYS A 589 -23.86 17.42 6.95
C CYS A 589 -22.81 16.47 6.37
N LEU A 590 -21.53 16.84 6.38
CA LEU A 590 -20.43 16.01 5.86
C LEU A 590 -20.20 14.70 6.64
N ASP A 591 -20.43 14.68 7.95
CA ASP A 591 -20.39 13.44 8.74
C ASP A 591 -21.62 12.57 8.43
N SER A 592 -22.81 13.20 8.35
CA SER A 592 -24.07 12.53 8.00
C SER A 592 -24.03 11.86 6.62
N TYR A 593 -23.37 12.49 5.64
CA TYR A 593 -23.22 11.96 4.27
C TYR A 593 -22.41 10.65 4.20
N ALA A 594 -21.67 10.26 5.25
CA ALA A 594 -20.97 8.98 5.30
C ALA A 594 -21.92 7.77 5.36
N GLY A 595 -23.17 7.98 5.79
CA GLY A 595 -24.23 6.97 5.71
C GLY A 595 -24.66 6.64 4.28
N PHE A 596 -24.38 7.51 3.29
CA PHE A 596 -24.91 7.38 1.93
C PHE A 596 -24.12 6.34 1.13
N GLY A 597 -24.58 5.09 1.17
CA GLY A 597 -23.96 3.95 0.47
C GLY A 597 -22.68 3.40 1.11
N GLY A 598 -21.98 4.19 1.94
CA GLY A 598 -20.79 3.76 2.67
C GLY A 598 -21.07 2.87 3.89
N GLY A 599 -22.27 2.96 4.47
CA GLY A 599 -22.67 2.16 5.63
C GLY A 599 -21.97 2.54 6.95
N PHE A 600 -21.22 3.64 6.96
CA PHE A 600 -20.61 4.20 8.17
C PHE A 600 -21.68 4.78 9.10
N LEU A 601 -21.31 5.00 10.36
CA LEU A 601 -22.13 5.67 11.37
C LEU A 601 -21.79 7.16 11.40
N SER A 602 -22.81 8.00 11.65
CA SER A 602 -22.58 9.35 12.17
C SER A 602 -21.98 9.24 13.57
N MET A 603 -21.05 10.14 13.90
CA MET A 603 -20.36 10.16 15.19
C MET A 603 -20.91 11.23 16.15
N THR A 604 -21.99 11.92 15.77
CA THR A 604 -22.54 13.08 16.49
C THR A 604 -23.80 12.72 17.28
N ASP A 605 -23.85 13.07 18.57
CA ASP A 605 -25.05 12.93 19.39
C ASP A 605 -26.02 14.09 19.11
N GLU A 606 -27.22 13.77 18.60
CA GLU A 606 -28.26 14.75 18.27
C GLU A 606 -28.84 15.47 19.51
N SER A 607 -28.73 14.88 20.70
CA SER A 607 -29.28 15.42 21.94
C SER A 607 -28.44 16.55 22.54
N ASP A 608 -27.16 16.67 22.13
CA ASP A 608 -26.20 17.64 22.67
C ASP A 608 -26.04 18.92 21.83
N ILE A 609 -26.88 19.08 20.79
CA ILE A 609 -26.80 20.20 19.86
C ILE A 609 -27.82 21.28 20.24
N SER A 610 -27.35 22.35 20.90
CA SER A 610 -28.17 23.51 21.25
C SER A 610 -28.05 24.69 20.27
N THR A 611 -27.29 24.52 19.19
CA THR A 611 -27.00 25.56 18.20
C THR A 611 -28.18 25.77 17.24
N TYR A 612 -28.42 27.01 16.84
CA TYR A 612 -29.50 27.35 15.92
C TYR A 612 -29.14 26.99 14.47
N LEU A 613 -30.14 26.70 13.65
CA LEU A 613 -29.97 26.46 12.21
C LEU A 613 -29.49 27.72 11.47
N PRO A 614 -28.76 27.57 10.35
CA PRO A 614 -28.25 28.70 9.56
C PRO A 614 -29.36 29.65 9.10
N SER A 615 -29.07 30.95 9.04
CA SER A 615 -29.96 31.98 8.50
C SER A 615 -30.18 31.83 6.99
N GLU A 616 -31.00 32.71 6.41
CA GLU A 616 -31.03 32.90 4.95
C GLU A 616 -29.66 33.31 4.40
N ASP A 617 -29.34 32.87 3.19
CA ASP A 617 -28.03 33.12 2.55
C ASP A 617 -27.88 34.58 2.10
N GLU A 618 -28.97 35.25 1.72
CA GLU A 618 -28.97 36.69 1.41
C GLU A 618 -28.68 37.55 2.65
N ALA A 619 -29.16 37.13 3.82
CA ALA A 619 -28.86 37.79 5.09
C ALA A 619 -27.39 37.63 5.49
N PHE A 620 -26.81 36.46 5.22
CA PHE A 620 -25.40 36.16 5.47
C PHE A 620 -24.45 36.96 4.56
N GLU A 621 -24.71 37.04 3.25
CA GLU A 621 -23.87 37.80 2.31
C GLU A 621 -24.01 39.33 2.42
N LYS A 622 -25.05 39.84 3.10
CA LYS A 622 -25.28 41.28 3.29
C LYS A 622 -24.94 41.81 4.69
N ASP A 623 -24.58 40.93 5.63
CA ASP A 623 -24.45 41.25 7.06
C ASP A 623 -25.70 41.94 7.62
N THR A 624 -26.87 41.33 7.42
CA THR A 624 -28.15 41.83 7.93
C THR A 624 -28.80 40.83 8.87
N VAL A 625 -29.02 41.22 10.12
CA VAL A 625 -29.71 40.38 11.12
C VAL A 625 -31.12 40.00 10.60
N PRO A 626 -31.46 38.70 10.49
CA PRO A 626 -32.75 38.25 9.98
C PRO A 626 -33.89 38.61 10.93
N GLN A 627 -35.07 38.90 10.37
CA GLN A 627 -36.26 39.24 11.16
C GLN A 627 -36.93 38.03 11.82
N ASN A 628 -36.69 36.83 11.27
CA ASN A 628 -37.18 35.56 11.81
C ASN A 628 -36.11 34.89 12.68
N SER A 629 -36.50 34.28 13.79
CA SER A 629 -35.59 33.59 14.70
C SER A 629 -35.17 32.22 14.14
N SER A 630 -33.86 31.98 14.04
CA SER A 630 -33.35 30.63 13.79
C SER A 630 -33.70 29.68 14.95
N HIS A 631 -34.17 28.48 14.62
CA HIS A 631 -34.56 27.46 15.60
C HIS A 631 -33.47 26.40 15.76
N THR A 632 -33.45 25.67 16.89
CA THR A 632 -32.59 24.48 17.07
C THR A 632 -33.13 23.30 16.26
N LEU A 633 -32.25 22.34 15.90
CA LEU A 633 -32.61 21.15 15.12
C LEU A 633 -33.80 20.37 15.73
N ALA A 634 -33.82 20.19 17.05
CA ALA A 634 -34.91 19.51 17.77
C ALA A 634 -36.27 20.22 17.65
N ASN A 635 -36.28 21.54 17.50
CA ASN A 635 -37.49 22.36 17.35
C ASN A 635 -37.87 22.62 15.88
N ALA A 636 -36.96 22.39 14.92
CA ALA A 636 -37.17 22.66 13.50
C ALA A 636 -38.32 21.86 12.86
N LEU A 637 -38.68 20.71 13.45
CA LEU A 637 -39.81 19.89 13.05
C LEU A 637 -41.16 20.35 13.62
N GLN A 638 -41.24 21.44 14.39
CA GLN A 638 -42.52 21.98 14.83
C GLN A 638 -43.21 22.71 13.67
N LEU A 639 -44.55 22.64 13.59
CA LEU A 639 -45.32 23.07 12.42
C LEU A 639 -45.15 24.56 12.07
N GLU A 640 -44.94 25.40 13.10
CA GLU A 640 -44.66 26.83 12.99
C GLU A 640 -43.21 27.07 12.51
N ASN A 641 -42.24 26.40 13.14
CA ASN A 641 -40.80 26.54 12.86
C ASN A 641 -40.38 25.95 11.51
N CYS A 642 -41.12 24.99 10.96
CA CYS A 642 -40.84 24.44 9.63
C CYS A 642 -41.07 25.48 8.52
N GLN A 643 -41.88 26.52 8.76
CA GLN A 643 -42.19 27.58 7.80
C GLN A 643 -41.13 28.69 7.75
N THR A 644 -40.15 28.69 8.65
CA THR A 644 -39.03 29.66 8.70
C THR A 644 -37.71 29.07 8.21
N LEU A 645 -37.71 27.84 7.68
CA LEU A 645 -36.50 27.15 7.24
C LEU A 645 -35.78 27.88 6.08
N SER A 646 -34.49 28.16 6.29
CA SER A 646 -33.58 28.64 5.25
C SER A 646 -33.19 27.52 4.27
N PRO A 647 -32.65 27.86 3.08
CA PRO A 647 -32.18 26.86 2.12
C PRO A 647 -31.15 25.91 2.75
N PHE A 648 -30.11 26.44 3.40
CA PHE A 648 -29.10 25.59 4.04
C PHE A 648 -29.63 24.87 5.30
N GLY A 649 -30.50 25.51 6.10
CA GLY A 649 -31.14 24.87 7.26
C GLY A 649 -32.04 23.68 6.89
N SER A 650 -32.77 23.75 5.76
CA SER A 650 -33.55 22.61 5.27
C SER A 650 -32.67 21.42 4.83
N VAL A 651 -31.49 21.69 4.27
CA VAL A 651 -30.49 20.66 3.94
C VAL A 651 -29.94 20.01 5.21
N VAL A 652 -29.71 20.77 6.29
CA VAL A 652 -29.31 20.22 7.60
C VAL A 652 -30.36 19.23 8.14
N VAL A 653 -31.64 19.66 8.19
CA VAL A 653 -32.75 18.83 8.70
C VAL A 653 -32.89 17.53 7.90
N LEU A 654 -32.78 17.59 6.58
CA LEU A 654 -32.84 16.39 5.74
C LEU A 654 -31.58 15.52 5.82
N SER A 655 -30.39 16.10 6.03
CA SER A 655 -29.15 15.33 6.26
C SER A 655 -29.23 14.52 7.57
N TRP A 656 -29.80 15.12 8.61
CA TRP A 656 -30.09 14.49 9.89
C TRP A 656 -31.12 13.35 9.75
N LEU A 657 -32.26 13.59 9.08
CA LEU A 657 -33.23 12.53 8.79
C LEU A 657 -32.64 11.42 7.91
N ALA A 658 -31.70 11.74 7.02
CA ALA A 658 -31.02 10.76 6.19
C ALA A 658 -30.10 9.84 7.00
N ALA A 659 -29.37 10.37 7.99
CA ALA A 659 -28.60 9.56 8.94
C ALA A 659 -29.53 8.65 9.77
N ARG A 660 -30.61 9.20 10.34
CA ARG A 660 -31.62 8.41 11.08
C ARG A 660 -32.26 7.32 10.23
N THR A 661 -32.52 7.59 8.95
CA THR A 661 -33.03 6.60 7.99
C THR A 661 -32.00 5.50 7.73
N ALA A 662 -30.72 5.86 7.55
CA ALA A 662 -29.64 4.89 7.33
C ALA A 662 -29.41 3.96 8.53
N ASP A 663 -29.62 4.45 9.76
CA ASP A 663 -29.55 3.64 10.98
C ASP A 663 -30.82 2.80 11.19
N HIS A 664 -32.01 3.37 10.94
CA HIS A 664 -33.28 2.65 10.97
C HIS A 664 -33.29 1.43 10.04
N LEU A 665 -32.74 1.56 8.83
CA LEU A 665 -32.57 0.50 7.83
C LEU A 665 -31.63 -0.64 8.25
N ARG A 666 -30.99 -0.56 9.43
CA ARG A 666 -30.21 -1.67 10.04
C ARG A 666 -30.97 -2.37 11.18
N THR A 667 -32.16 -1.90 11.56
CA THR A 667 -32.93 -2.40 12.70
C THR A 667 -33.56 -3.78 12.40
N GLN A 668 -33.06 -4.81 13.08
CA GLN A 668 -33.55 -6.20 12.99
C GLN A 668 -34.74 -6.53 13.92
N ASP A 669 -34.96 -5.73 14.96
CA ASP A 669 -36.13 -5.82 15.84
C ASP A 669 -37.37 -5.28 15.10
N ASP A 670 -38.29 -6.17 14.72
CA ASP A 670 -39.50 -5.79 13.97
C ASP A 670 -40.42 -4.82 14.73
N ARG A 671 -40.49 -4.88 16.08
CA ARG A 671 -41.31 -3.95 16.84
C ARG A 671 -40.69 -2.56 16.82
N LYS A 672 -39.43 -2.45 17.22
CA LYS A 672 -38.69 -1.18 17.21
C LYS A 672 -38.60 -0.60 15.80
N TYR A 673 -38.54 -1.46 14.79
CA TYR A 673 -38.60 -1.05 13.39
C TYR A 673 -39.91 -0.33 13.06
N TRP A 674 -41.09 -0.93 13.28
CA TRP A 674 -42.35 -0.26 12.93
C TRP A 674 -42.59 1.03 13.73
N GLU A 675 -42.23 1.04 15.02
CA GLU A 675 -42.25 2.25 15.86
C GLU A 675 -41.36 3.37 15.27
N THR A 676 -40.15 3.05 14.80
CA THR A 676 -39.21 4.01 14.18
C THR A 676 -39.65 4.43 12.77
N TYR A 677 -40.19 3.50 11.98
CA TYR A 677 -40.69 3.72 10.62
C TYR A 677 -41.80 4.77 10.61
N HIS A 678 -42.80 4.62 11.47
CA HIS A 678 -43.92 5.57 11.55
C HIS A 678 -43.46 6.96 12.02
N LEU A 679 -42.45 7.04 12.88
CA LEU A 679 -41.84 8.32 13.29
C LEU A 679 -41.19 9.02 12.10
N ILE A 680 -40.33 8.34 11.34
CA ILE A 680 -39.64 8.95 10.19
C ILE A 680 -40.63 9.30 9.07
N ASP A 681 -41.61 8.44 8.78
CA ASP A 681 -42.66 8.71 7.77
C ASP A 681 -43.45 9.98 8.12
N THR A 682 -43.85 10.12 9.39
CA THR A 682 -44.54 11.33 9.89
C THR A 682 -43.67 12.58 9.74
N GLN A 683 -42.37 12.48 10.05
CA GLN A 683 -41.43 13.61 9.92
C GLN A 683 -41.21 14.03 8.46
N LEU A 684 -41.06 13.08 7.54
CA LEU A 684 -40.95 13.35 6.10
C LEU A 684 -42.23 13.99 5.54
N LEU A 685 -43.41 13.45 5.90
CA LEU A 685 -44.70 14.00 5.49
C LEU A 685 -44.90 15.43 6.01
N GLN A 686 -44.55 15.69 7.28
CA GLN A 686 -44.69 17.01 7.88
C GLN A 686 -43.81 18.05 7.18
N ILE A 687 -42.54 17.74 6.89
CA ILE A 687 -41.67 18.62 6.07
C ILE A 687 -42.29 18.85 4.69
N SER A 688 -42.76 17.78 4.02
CA SER A 688 -43.34 17.87 2.68
C SER A 688 -44.54 18.83 2.60
N LEU A 689 -45.33 18.94 3.67
CA LEU A 689 -46.47 19.84 3.76
C LEU A 689 -46.02 21.27 4.15
N CYS A 690 -45.19 21.38 5.20
CA CYS A 690 -44.84 22.64 5.85
C CYS A 690 -43.64 23.38 5.25
N LEU A 691 -42.99 22.85 4.21
CA LEU A 691 -41.96 23.54 3.41
C LEU A 691 -42.41 24.97 3.02
N PRO A 692 -41.60 26.02 3.26
CA PRO A 692 -41.94 27.39 2.93
C PRO A 692 -41.86 27.68 1.42
N GLY A 693 -42.46 28.80 1.00
CA GLY A 693 -42.69 29.12 -0.41
C GLY A 693 -41.43 29.19 -1.27
N HIS A 694 -40.32 29.72 -0.74
CA HIS A 694 -39.03 29.80 -1.43
C HIS A 694 -38.34 28.45 -1.62
N LEU A 695 -38.67 27.44 -0.80
CA LEU A 695 -38.13 26.08 -0.92
C LEU A 695 -39.00 25.15 -1.76
N LYS A 696 -40.24 25.53 -2.08
CA LYS A 696 -41.12 24.75 -2.96
C LYS A 696 -40.76 24.95 -4.43
N LEU A 697 -40.73 23.88 -5.20
CA LEU A 697 -40.50 23.94 -6.65
C LEU A 697 -41.84 24.22 -7.39
N PRO A 698 -41.82 24.97 -8.52
CA PRO A 698 -40.64 25.48 -9.24
C PRO A 698 -40.05 26.78 -8.69
N ILE A 699 -40.63 27.41 -7.66
CA ILE A 699 -40.17 28.73 -7.15
C ILE A 699 -38.69 28.68 -6.73
N GLY A 700 -38.30 27.64 -5.97
CA GLY A 700 -36.92 27.43 -5.52
C GLY A 700 -35.95 26.85 -6.57
N ILE A 701 -36.32 26.71 -7.85
CA ILE A 701 -35.52 25.94 -8.84
C ILE A 701 -34.11 26.52 -9.08
N HIS A 702 -33.93 27.82 -8.85
CA HIS A 702 -32.64 28.52 -8.97
C HIS A 702 -31.75 28.40 -7.72
N GLN A 703 -32.25 27.86 -6.60
CA GLN A 703 -31.48 27.69 -5.36
C GLN A 703 -31.02 26.23 -5.20
N PRO A 704 -29.71 25.94 -5.25
CA PRO A 704 -29.19 24.56 -5.22
C PRO A 704 -29.62 23.77 -3.97
N ASN A 705 -29.70 24.44 -2.83
CA ASN A 705 -30.10 23.84 -1.57
C ASN A 705 -31.62 23.56 -1.51
N ALA A 706 -32.47 24.39 -2.14
CA ALA A 706 -33.89 24.08 -2.29
C ALA A 706 -34.11 22.87 -3.22
N VAL A 707 -33.40 22.83 -4.36
CA VAL A 707 -33.39 21.68 -5.27
C VAL A 707 -32.96 20.40 -4.55
N LEU A 708 -31.84 20.44 -3.83
CA LEU A 708 -31.36 19.31 -3.03
C LEU A 708 -32.41 18.89 -1.98
N THR A 709 -33.03 19.84 -1.27
CA THR A 709 -34.04 19.57 -0.25
C THR A 709 -35.22 18.77 -0.80
N ASN A 710 -35.80 19.18 -1.94
CA ASN A 710 -36.89 18.41 -2.56
C ASN A 710 -36.40 17.03 -3.05
N MET A 711 -35.21 16.95 -3.64
CA MET A 711 -34.64 15.68 -4.13
C MET A 711 -34.21 14.72 -3.02
N LEU A 712 -33.78 15.21 -1.86
CA LEU A 712 -33.46 14.39 -0.69
C LEU A 712 -34.74 13.89 -0.02
N LEU A 713 -35.73 14.77 0.18
CA LEU A 713 -37.03 14.41 0.74
C LEU A 713 -37.62 13.18 0.03
N HIS A 714 -37.75 13.23 -1.31
CA HIS A 714 -38.24 12.08 -2.08
C HIS A 714 -37.30 10.87 -2.04
N ALA A 715 -35.98 11.04 -1.97
CA ALA A 715 -35.04 9.92 -1.90
C ALA A 715 -35.10 9.18 -0.56
N LEU A 716 -35.38 9.89 0.53
CA LEU A 716 -35.65 9.28 1.84
C LEU A 716 -37.00 8.55 1.83
N THR A 717 -38.04 9.15 1.26
CA THR A 717 -39.35 8.50 1.08
C THR A 717 -39.24 7.19 0.29
N VAL A 718 -38.48 7.16 -0.82
CA VAL A 718 -38.18 5.91 -1.56
C VAL A 718 -37.39 4.93 -0.70
N SER A 719 -36.36 5.38 0.01
CA SER A 719 -35.49 4.50 0.81
C SER A 719 -36.22 3.84 1.98
N LEU A 720 -37.09 4.58 2.65
CA LEU A 720 -37.89 4.12 3.80
C LEU A 720 -38.98 3.13 3.35
N HIS A 721 -39.81 3.53 2.38
CA HIS A 721 -40.93 2.71 1.94
C HIS A 721 -40.48 1.47 1.13
N GLN A 722 -39.33 1.49 0.45
CA GLN A 722 -38.84 0.31 -0.27
C GLN A 722 -38.50 -0.84 0.70
N ASP A 723 -37.88 -0.55 1.84
CA ASP A 723 -37.61 -1.58 2.86
C ASP A 723 -38.89 -2.03 3.56
N ALA A 724 -39.78 -1.10 3.92
CA ALA A 724 -41.08 -1.42 4.52
C ALA A 724 -41.94 -2.30 3.62
N ALA A 725 -41.94 -2.05 2.30
CA ALA A 725 -42.62 -2.91 1.32
C ALA A 725 -42.01 -4.33 1.27
N VAL A 726 -40.69 -4.45 1.26
CA VAL A 726 -40.00 -5.75 1.29
C VAL A 726 -40.31 -6.52 2.58
N LYS A 727 -40.34 -5.86 3.73
CA LYS A 727 -40.75 -6.49 5.00
C LYS A 727 -42.21 -6.90 4.99
N ALA A 728 -43.12 -5.97 4.70
CA ALA A 728 -44.57 -6.17 4.71
C ALA A 728 -45.06 -7.24 3.72
N THR A 729 -44.34 -7.48 2.61
CA THR A 729 -44.64 -8.55 1.65
C THR A 729 -44.60 -9.95 2.28
N ASN A 730 -43.85 -10.16 3.36
CA ASN A 730 -43.77 -11.45 4.06
C ASN A 730 -44.93 -11.68 5.04
N ASP A 731 -45.78 -10.67 5.30
CA ASP A 731 -46.85 -10.71 6.27
C ASP A 731 -48.22 -10.58 5.56
N PRO A 732 -49.06 -11.63 5.55
CA PRO A 732 -50.37 -11.59 4.90
C PRO A 732 -51.29 -10.44 5.36
N LEU A 733 -51.14 -9.97 6.60
CA LEU A 733 -51.94 -8.89 7.18
C LEU A 733 -51.46 -7.50 6.72
N LYS A 734 -50.21 -7.38 6.26
CA LYS A 734 -49.58 -6.09 5.87
C LYS A 734 -49.54 -5.86 4.35
N ARG A 735 -50.23 -6.68 3.55
CA ARG A 735 -50.31 -6.55 2.08
C ARG A 735 -50.79 -5.18 1.60
N HIS A 736 -51.73 -4.54 2.31
CA HIS A 736 -52.17 -3.18 1.99
C HIS A 736 -51.04 -2.15 2.16
N LEU A 737 -50.30 -2.23 3.28
CA LEU A 737 -49.15 -1.37 3.56
C LEU A 737 -48.01 -1.58 2.55
N ALA A 738 -47.81 -2.82 2.08
CA ALA A 738 -46.86 -3.12 1.01
C ALA A 738 -47.26 -2.45 -0.32
N TRP A 739 -48.55 -2.49 -0.69
CA TRP A 739 -49.05 -1.81 -1.88
C TRP A 739 -48.89 -0.28 -1.78
N GLU A 740 -49.33 0.31 -0.66
CA GLU A 740 -49.22 1.75 -0.41
C GLU A 740 -47.75 2.24 -0.45
N SER A 741 -46.85 1.49 0.19
CA SER A 741 -45.42 1.79 0.22
C SER A 741 -44.80 1.79 -1.19
N ASN A 742 -45.18 0.82 -2.05
CA ASN A 742 -44.73 0.80 -3.45
C ASN A 742 -45.30 1.97 -4.27
N MET A 743 -46.54 2.39 -4.03
CA MET A 743 -47.12 3.58 -4.66
C MET A 743 -46.38 4.86 -4.24
N ARG A 744 -46.11 5.05 -2.94
CA ARG A 744 -45.34 6.20 -2.43
C ARG A 744 -43.90 6.24 -3.01
N CYS A 745 -43.26 5.08 -3.16
CA CYS A 745 -41.96 4.96 -3.83
C CYS A 745 -42.03 5.38 -5.30
N LEU A 746 -43.04 4.90 -6.06
CA LEU A 746 -43.19 5.21 -7.48
C LEU A 746 -43.39 6.70 -7.71
N THR A 747 -44.33 7.33 -6.99
CA THR A 747 -44.57 8.78 -7.08
C THR A 747 -43.32 9.58 -6.74
N SER A 748 -42.60 9.22 -5.67
CA SER A 748 -41.39 9.92 -5.26
C SER A 748 -40.22 9.75 -6.24
N ALA A 749 -40.05 8.57 -6.82
CA ALA A 749 -39.01 8.31 -7.82
C ALA A 749 -39.29 9.00 -9.17
N LEU A 750 -40.56 9.12 -9.56
CA LEU A 750 -40.98 9.91 -10.71
C LEU A 750 -40.81 11.41 -10.45
N GLU A 751 -41.13 11.91 -9.26
CA GLU A 751 -40.97 13.34 -8.95
C GLU A 751 -39.48 13.75 -8.89
N ILE A 752 -38.58 12.88 -8.43
CA ILE A 752 -37.13 13.08 -8.60
C ILE A 752 -36.76 13.29 -10.08
N ALA A 753 -37.40 12.58 -11.02
CA ALA A 753 -37.16 12.78 -12.44
C ALA A 753 -37.78 14.08 -12.99
N ASN A 754 -38.95 14.49 -12.50
CA ASN A 754 -39.58 15.77 -12.83
C ASN A 754 -38.73 16.96 -12.34
N ILE A 755 -38.18 16.88 -11.13
CA ILE A 755 -37.27 17.89 -10.58
C ILE A 755 -35.97 17.92 -11.39
N VAL A 756 -35.35 16.77 -11.66
CA VAL A 756 -34.14 16.69 -12.50
C VAL A 756 -34.37 17.33 -13.86
N LYS A 757 -35.53 17.09 -14.50
CA LYS A 757 -35.89 17.70 -15.79
C LYS A 757 -35.89 19.24 -15.70
N GLN A 758 -36.60 19.81 -14.73
CA GLN A 758 -36.63 21.25 -14.49
C GLN A 758 -35.22 21.83 -14.24
N VAL A 759 -34.38 21.14 -13.45
CA VAL A 759 -32.99 21.56 -13.20
C VAL A 759 -32.14 21.51 -14.49
N THR A 760 -32.34 20.51 -15.35
CA THR A 760 -31.62 20.41 -16.63
C THR A 760 -32.02 21.47 -17.65
N GLU A 761 -33.26 21.99 -17.55
CA GLU A 761 -33.76 23.09 -18.37
C GLU A 761 -33.26 24.47 -17.85
N VAL A 762 -32.95 24.59 -16.56
CA VAL A 762 -32.44 25.82 -15.92
C VAL A 762 -30.91 25.93 -15.98
N ASN A 763 -30.18 25.10 -15.21
CA ASN A 763 -28.72 25.05 -15.23
C ASN A 763 -28.20 23.81 -14.49
N LEU A 764 -27.74 22.82 -15.27
CA LEU A 764 -27.10 21.61 -14.75
C LEU A 764 -25.89 21.90 -13.84
N ALA A 765 -25.13 22.97 -14.06
CA ALA A 765 -23.84 23.18 -13.39
C ALA A 765 -23.95 23.42 -11.86
N VAL A 766 -25.07 23.94 -11.37
CA VAL A 766 -25.22 24.37 -9.96
C VAL A 766 -25.83 23.25 -9.09
N ILE A 767 -25.38 22.02 -9.29
CA ILE A 767 -25.88 20.83 -8.60
C ILE A 767 -24.99 20.49 -7.39
N HIS A 768 -25.59 20.44 -6.20
CA HIS A 768 -24.92 20.05 -4.95
C HIS A 768 -24.33 18.62 -5.02
N VAL A 769 -23.23 18.38 -4.30
CA VAL A 769 -22.44 17.13 -4.40
C VAL A 769 -23.25 15.85 -4.15
N VAL A 770 -24.27 15.92 -3.28
CA VAL A 770 -25.12 14.78 -2.90
C VAL A 770 -26.23 14.48 -3.90
N THR A 771 -26.66 15.43 -4.74
CA THR A 771 -27.81 15.24 -5.64
C THR A 771 -27.75 13.96 -6.52
N PRO A 772 -26.57 13.50 -7.02
CA PRO A 772 -26.44 12.20 -7.69
C PRO A 772 -26.93 10.99 -6.87
N PHE A 773 -26.89 11.03 -5.54
CA PHE A 773 -27.45 9.98 -4.67
C PHE A 773 -28.97 9.90 -4.80
N SER A 774 -29.69 11.02 -4.78
CA SER A 774 -31.14 11.03 -5.00
C SER A 774 -31.51 10.48 -6.37
N ILE A 775 -30.75 10.85 -7.41
CA ILE A 775 -30.96 10.32 -8.76
C ILE A 775 -30.69 8.80 -8.81
N PHE A 776 -29.66 8.32 -8.13
CA PHE A 776 -29.35 6.89 -8.00
C PHE A 776 -30.45 6.12 -7.28
N VAL A 777 -31.00 6.65 -6.19
CA VAL A 777 -32.10 6.02 -5.45
C VAL A 777 -33.37 5.90 -6.32
N ALA A 778 -33.75 6.97 -7.03
CA ALA A 778 -34.87 6.94 -7.96
C ALA A 778 -34.65 5.96 -9.11
N LEU A 779 -33.47 5.99 -9.73
CA LEU A 779 -33.07 5.08 -10.81
C LEU A 779 -33.11 3.60 -10.35
N ARG A 780 -32.59 3.31 -9.15
CA ARG A 780 -32.61 1.97 -8.56
C ARG A 780 -34.04 1.44 -8.36
N TYR A 781 -34.97 2.30 -7.96
CA TYR A 781 -36.38 1.90 -7.78
C TYR A 781 -37.10 1.75 -9.12
N LEU A 782 -36.99 2.73 -10.03
CA LEU A 782 -37.66 2.68 -11.34
C LEU A 782 -37.18 1.50 -12.20
N MET A 783 -35.94 1.02 -12.00
CA MET A 783 -35.43 -0.18 -12.66
C MET A 783 -36.10 -1.49 -12.21
N THR A 784 -36.79 -1.54 -11.06
CA THR A 784 -37.58 -2.71 -10.66
C THR A 784 -39.02 -2.65 -11.17
N GLN A 785 -39.45 -1.55 -11.80
CA GLN A 785 -40.84 -1.34 -12.24
C GLN A 785 -41.06 -1.81 -13.68
N PRO A 786 -42.11 -2.62 -13.95
CA PRO A 786 -42.42 -3.06 -15.30
C PRO A 786 -43.19 -1.98 -16.08
N GLY A 787 -42.53 -1.33 -17.05
CA GLY A 787 -43.22 -0.44 -17.99
C GLY A 787 -42.30 0.22 -19.03
N PRO A 788 -42.82 0.67 -20.19
CA PRO A 788 -42.05 1.41 -21.18
C PRO A 788 -41.65 2.81 -20.66
N GLU A 789 -42.56 3.49 -19.96
CA GLU A 789 -42.33 4.81 -19.37
C GLU A 789 -41.22 4.79 -18.32
N SER A 790 -41.26 3.82 -17.38
CA SER A 790 -40.18 3.64 -16.39
C SER A 790 -38.81 3.41 -17.05
N LYS A 791 -38.75 2.71 -18.18
CA LYS A 791 -37.50 2.52 -18.95
C LYS A 791 -37.02 3.83 -19.60
N GLN A 792 -37.92 4.64 -20.15
CA GLN A 792 -37.58 5.96 -20.70
C GLN A 792 -37.06 6.91 -19.60
N THR A 793 -37.75 6.98 -18.47
CA THR A 793 -37.32 7.77 -17.29
C THR A 793 -35.97 7.30 -16.75
N CYS A 794 -35.73 5.98 -16.67
CA CYS A 794 -34.41 5.45 -16.33
C CYS A 794 -33.33 5.91 -17.32
N GLN A 795 -33.60 5.89 -18.63
CA GLN A 795 -32.63 6.34 -19.63
C GLN A 795 -32.33 7.84 -19.51
N PHE A 796 -33.33 8.66 -19.25
CA PHE A 796 -33.15 10.09 -18.96
C PHE A 796 -32.26 10.31 -17.73
N LEU A 797 -32.58 9.68 -16.58
CA LEU A 797 -31.78 9.83 -15.35
C LEU A 797 -30.33 9.36 -15.52
N MET A 798 -30.09 8.29 -16.30
CA MET A 798 -28.73 7.84 -16.64
C MET A 798 -27.97 8.83 -17.51
N ASN A 799 -28.63 9.42 -18.52
CA ASN A 799 -28.02 10.43 -19.37
C ASN A 799 -27.63 11.68 -18.54
N VAL A 800 -28.43 12.03 -17.53
CA VAL A 800 -28.12 13.10 -16.57
C VAL A 800 -26.94 12.72 -15.67
N LEU A 801 -26.94 11.55 -15.03
CA LEU A 801 -25.80 11.09 -14.21
C LEU A 801 -24.49 11.05 -15.01
N GLY A 802 -24.52 10.56 -16.25
CA GLY A 802 -23.37 10.59 -17.16
C GLY A 802 -22.94 12.01 -17.53
N SER A 803 -23.89 12.94 -17.67
CA SER A 803 -23.59 14.36 -17.92
C SER A 803 -22.96 15.04 -16.70
N CYS A 804 -23.43 14.77 -15.49
CA CYS A 804 -22.80 15.29 -14.26
C CYS A 804 -21.39 14.70 -14.06
N ALA A 805 -21.22 13.40 -14.32
CA ALA A 805 -19.91 12.74 -14.22
C ALA A 805 -18.88 13.32 -15.20
N THR A 806 -19.28 13.62 -16.43
CA THR A 806 -18.38 14.11 -17.49
C THR A 806 -18.22 15.64 -17.51
N LYS A 807 -19.30 16.41 -17.52
CA LYS A 807 -19.28 17.87 -17.69
C LYS A 807 -19.01 18.66 -16.40
N GLN A 808 -19.20 18.06 -15.22
CA GLN A 808 -18.98 18.73 -13.93
C GLN A 808 -17.84 18.07 -13.13
N ASN A 809 -17.15 17.09 -13.72
CA ASN A 809 -16.09 16.32 -13.07
C ASN A 809 -16.56 15.70 -11.74
N ASN A 810 -17.84 15.29 -11.67
CA ASN A 810 -18.46 14.73 -10.47
C ASN A 810 -18.25 13.20 -10.44
N VAL A 811 -17.10 12.77 -9.91
CA VAL A 811 -16.72 11.35 -9.85
C VAL A 811 -17.75 10.53 -9.07
N LEU A 812 -18.40 11.12 -8.06
CA LEU A 812 -19.48 10.49 -7.30
C LEU A 812 -20.70 10.13 -8.19
N ALA A 813 -21.07 10.97 -9.15
CA ALA A 813 -22.09 10.62 -10.15
C ALA A 813 -21.67 9.44 -11.03
N GLY A 814 -20.38 9.38 -11.41
CA GLY A 814 -19.80 8.25 -12.14
C GLY A 814 -19.76 6.95 -11.31
N PHE A 815 -19.49 7.06 -10.01
CA PHE A 815 -19.52 5.94 -9.06
C PHE A 815 -20.92 5.31 -8.98
N PHE A 816 -21.97 6.13 -8.82
CA PHE A 816 -23.36 5.64 -8.81
C PHE A 816 -23.78 5.03 -10.16
N LEU A 817 -23.35 5.62 -11.28
CA LEU A 817 -23.60 5.05 -12.61
C LEU A 817 -22.94 3.67 -12.81
N ASN A 818 -21.76 3.44 -12.20
CA ASN A 818 -21.09 2.15 -12.22
C ASN A 818 -21.70 1.14 -11.24
N ALA A 819 -22.16 1.58 -10.05
CA ALA A 819 -22.81 0.71 -9.06
C ALA A 819 -24.05 0.00 -9.63
N ARG A 820 -24.76 0.65 -10.55
CA ARG A 820 -25.87 0.06 -11.33
C ARG A 820 -25.48 -1.20 -12.11
N VAL A 821 -24.26 -1.26 -12.66
CA VAL A 821 -23.81 -2.37 -13.52
C VAL A 821 -23.76 -3.67 -12.73
N LEU A 822 -23.14 -3.63 -11.54
CA LEU A 822 -23.06 -4.74 -10.60
C LEU A 822 -24.44 -5.24 -10.15
N GLN A 823 -25.44 -4.35 -10.06
CA GLN A 823 -26.80 -4.72 -9.67
C GLN A 823 -27.58 -5.40 -10.81
N LEU A 824 -27.33 -5.04 -12.07
CA LEU A 824 -27.87 -5.74 -13.23
C LEU A 824 -27.22 -7.14 -13.40
N GLU A 825 -25.93 -7.24 -13.13
CA GLU A 825 -25.21 -8.52 -13.13
C GLU A 825 -25.74 -9.45 -12.01
N GLY A 826 -25.94 -8.93 -10.79
CA GLY A 826 -26.48 -9.72 -9.67
C GLY A 826 -27.95 -10.17 -9.82
N GLN A 827 -28.77 -9.48 -10.62
CA GLN A 827 -30.15 -9.88 -10.86
C GLN A 827 -30.31 -11.15 -11.71
N ALA A 828 -29.23 -11.63 -12.35
CA ALA A 828 -29.24 -12.90 -13.08
C ALA A 828 -29.22 -14.15 -12.17
N ASP A 829 -28.64 -14.05 -10.97
CA ASP A 829 -28.28 -15.21 -10.13
C ASP A 829 -29.17 -15.42 -8.88
N SER A 830 -30.09 -14.51 -8.53
CA SER A 830 -30.88 -14.65 -7.29
C SER A 830 -32.35 -14.23 -7.37
N GLN A 831 -33.25 -15.22 -7.41
CA GLN A 831 -34.66 -15.06 -6.99
C GLN A 831 -34.87 -15.21 -5.46
N LEU A 832 -33.78 -15.40 -4.68
CA LEU A 832 -33.82 -15.73 -3.24
C LEU A 832 -32.83 -14.88 -2.42
N ALA A 833 -32.94 -13.54 -2.45
CA ALA A 833 -32.07 -12.63 -1.69
C ALA A 833 -32.74 -11.31 -1.23
N GLY A 834 -34.06 -11.30 -1.00
CA GLY A 834 -34.80 -10.09 -0.61
C GLY A 834 -34.76 -9.75 0.88
N ARG A 835 -33.60 -9.32 1.42
CA ARG A 835 -33.47 -8.70 2.77
C ARG A 835 -32.14 -7.95 2.95
N TYR A 836 -32.24 -6.63 3.15
CA TYR A 836 -31.17 -5.67 3.45
C TYR A 836 -30.01 -5.52 2.46
N LEU A 837 -29.39 -4.34 2.49
CA LEU A 837 -28.00 -4.19 2.06
C LEU A 837 -27.11 -4.96 3.06
N PRO A 838 -26.26 -5.91 2.65
CA PRO A 838 -25.07 -6.15 3.44
C PRO A 838 -24.29 -4.83 3.50
N ALA A 839 -23.74 -4.48 4.68
CA ALA A 839 -22.79 -3.38 4.77
C ALA A 839 -21.71 -3.59 3.69
N PRO A 840 -21.34 -2.55 2.92
CA PRO A 840 -20.44 -2.71 1.79
C PRO A 840 -19.18 -3.39 2.29
N LYS A 841 -18.87 -4.58 1.76
CA LYS A 841 -17.66 -5.32 2.13
C LYS A 841 -16.49 -4.37 1.93
N LEU A 842 -15.91 -3.91 3.04
CA LEU A 842 -14.97 -2.78 3.04
C LEU A 842 -13.61 -3.14 2.41
N LEU A 843 -13.48 -4.40 2.01
CA LEU A 843 -12.62 -4.88 0.93
C LEU A 843 -13.46 -4.94 -0.36
N SER A 844 -13.36 -3.91 -1.20
CA SER A 844 -13.93 -3.89 -2.56
C SER A 844 -13.49 -5.13 -3.35
N TYR A 845 -14.23 -5.51 -4.40
CA TYR A 845 -13.83 -6.66 -5.24
C TYR A 845 -12.41 -6.52 -5.85
N SER A 846 -11.86 -5.29 -5.96
CA SER A 846 -10.45 -5.05 -6.33
C SER A 846 -9.43 -5.46 -5.27
N THR A 847 -9.77 -5.51 -3.98
CA THR A 847 -8.95 -6.16 -2.93
C THR A 847 -9.36 -7.61 -2.70
N MET A 848 -10.66 -7.93 -2.72
CA MET A 848 -11.12 -9.29 -2.46
C MET A 848 -10.63 -10.29 -3.54
N GLY A 849 -10.57 -9.88 -4.81
CA GLY A 849 -9.98 -10.67 -5.91
C GLY A 849 -8.45 -10.80 -5.91
N ILE A 850 -7.75 -10.19 -4.94
CA ILE A 850 -6.30 -10.35 -4.72
C ILE A 850 -6.03 -11.39 -3.62
N PHE A 851 -6.96 -11.56 -2.66
CA PHE A 851 -6.81 -12.47 -1.53
C PHE A 851 -7.66 -13.74 -1.61
N SER A 852 -8.76 -13.73 -2.38
CA SER A 852 -9.73 -14.83 -2.52
C SER A 852 -9.64 -15.51 -3.88
N TYR A 853 -8.56 -16.27 -4.13
CA TYR A 853 -8.53 -17.25 -5.22
C TYR A 853 -9.18 -18.56 -4.77
N THR A 854 -9.95 -19.18 -5.66
CA THR A 854 -10.37 -20.58 -5.50
C THR A 854 -9.16 -21.52 -5.51
N LYS A 855 -9.31 -22.74 -4.98
CA LYS A 855 -8.34 -23.80 -5.23
C LYS A 855 -8.33 -24.13 -6.73
N PRO A 856 -7.18 -24.51 -7.30
CA PRO A 856 -7.13 -25.02 -8.67
C PRO A 856 -8.12 -26.16 -8.90
N SER A 857 -8.88 -26.06 -10.00
CA SER A 857 -9.91 -27.03 -10.42
C SER A 857 -9.35 -28.23 -11.18
N PHE A 858 -8.18 -28.04 -11.80
CA PHE A 858 -7.55 -28.99 -12.71
C PHE A 858 -6.03 -28.88 -12.53
N THR A 859 -5.37 -30.00 -12.21
CA THR A 859 -3.95 -30.07 -11.87
C THR A 859 -3.22 -31.13 -12.70
N ASP A 860 -1.94 -31.36 -12.41
CA ASP A 860 -1.15 -32.44 -12.98
C ASP A 860 -1.79 -33.83 -12.79
N LYS A 861 -2.62 -34.01 -11.77
CA LYS A 861 -3.28 -35.28 -11.44
C LYS A 861 -4.40 -35.63 -12.42
N GLU A 862 -5.16 -34.63 -12.85
CA GLU A 862 -6.27 -34.78 -13.80
C GLU A 862 -5.80 -34.88 -15.26
N LEU A 863 -4.52 -34.55 -15.54
CA LEU A 863 -3.93 -34.69 -16.87
C LEU A 863 -3.62 -36.16 -17.21
N SER A 864 -4.26 -36.68 -18.26
CA SER A 864 -4.01 -38.01 -18.83
C SER A 864 -2.67 -38.09 -19.59
N ASP A 865 -2.27 -39.29 -20.03
CA ASP A 865 -1.08 -39.51 -20.87
C ASP A 865 -1.18 -38.71 -22.18
N GLN A 866 -0.11 -37.97 -22.52
CA GLN A 866 -0.01 -37.08 -23.68
C GLN A 866 0.91 -37.63 -24.79
N ARG A 867 1.23 -38.93 -24.74
CA ARG A 867 2.04 -39.61 -25.76
C ARG A 867 1.50 -39.39 -27.18
N GLY A 868 2.39 -39.04 -28.12
CA GLY A 868 2.02 -38.75 -29.51
C GLY A 868 1.28 -37.41 -29.70
N LYS A 869 1.25 -36.54 -28.68
CA LYS A 869 0.82 -35.14 -28.78
C LYS A 869 2.04 -34.23 -28.82
N VAL A 870 1.99 -33.20 -29.68
CA VAL A 870 3.08 -32.25 -29.91
C VAL A 870 2.67 -30.87 -29.42
N PHE A 871 3.54 -30.22 -28.66
CA PHE A 871 3.26 -28.94 -28.00
C PHE A 871 4.40 -27.93 -28.20
N ILE A 872 4.06 -26.64 -28.20
CA ILE A 872 5.04 -25.55 -28.11
C ILE A 872 4.69 -24.66 -26.92
N VAL A 873 5.67 -24.38 -26.06
CA VAL A 873 5.53 -23.43 -24.95
C VAL A 873 6.59 -22.34 -25.13
N THR A 874 6.18 -21.09 -25.33
CA THR A 874 7.12 -19.97 -25.43
C THR A 874 7.57 -19.52 -24.04
N GLY A 875 8.86 -19.22 -23.87
CA GLY A 875 9.42 -18.83 -22.57
C GLY A 875 9.59 -20.01 -21.60
N ALA A 876 9.66 -21.23 -22.11
CA ALA A 876 9.71 -22.48 -21.37
C ALA A 876 10.96 -22.72 -20.49
N THR A 877 11.93 -21.79 -20.45
CA THR A 877 13.18 -21.91 -19.68
C THR A 877 13.19 -21.09 -18.38
N SER A 878 12.01 -20.64 -17.92
CA SER A 878 11.87 -20.01 -16.59
C SER A 878 10.40 -19.93 -16.15
N GLY A 879 10.16 -20.07 -14.84
CA GLY A 879 8.92 -19.64 -14.21
C GLY A 879 7.72 -20.52 -14.56
N ILE A 880 6.65 -19.93 -15.13
CA ILE A 880 5.39 -20.65 -15.37
C ILE A 880 5.54 -21.64 -16.53
N GLY A 881 6.15 -21.20 -17.65
CA GLY A 881 6.35 -22.05 -18.83
C GLY A 881 7.23 -23.26 -18.52
N GLU A 882 8.27 -23.10 -17.69
CA GLU A 882 9.12 -24.20 -17.23
C GLU A 882 8.32 -25.24 -16.42
N LEU A 883 7.44 -24.79 -15.52
CA LEU A 883 6.56 -25.67 -14.75
C LEU A 883 5.45 -26.32 -15.59
N LEU A 884 5.00 -25.68 -16.67
CA LEU A 884 4.09 -26.31 -17.63
C LEU A 884 4.80 -27.42 -18.41
N VAL A 885 6.04 -27.18 -18.90
CA VAL A 885 6.82 -28.20 -19.60
C VAL A 885 7.19 -29.37 -18.67
N ASP A 886 7.50 -29.10 -17.41
CA ASP A 886 7.70 -30.09 -16.34
C ASP A 886 6.49 -31.04 -16.19
N ILE A 887 5.27 -30.48 -16.09
CA ILE A 887 4.03 -31.26 -16.01
C ILE A 887 3.80 -32.04 -17.31
N LEU A 888 3.90 -31.40 -18.48
CA LEU A 888 3.70 -32.04 -19.79
C LEU A 888 4.66 -33.22 -19.99
N TYR A 889 5.95 -33.01 -19.73
CA TYR A 889 6.98 -34.02 -19.89
C TYR A 889 6.77 -35.21 -18.94
N SER A 890 6.31 -34.96 -17.71
CA SER A 890 5.93 -36.04 -16.77
C SER A 890 4.81 -36.95 -17.30
N LYS A 891 4.00 -36.47 -18.27
CA LYS A 891 2.92 -37.23 -18.94
C LYS A 891 3.27 -37.63 -20.38
N ASN A 892 4.54 -37.91 -20.66
CA ASN A 892 5.07 -38.40 -21.95
C ASN A 892 4.79 -37.50 -23.16
N ALA A 893 4.58 -36.19 -22.95
CA ALA A 893 4.37 -35.24 -24.03
C ALA A 893 5.64 -35.04 -24.90
N LYS A 894 5.47 -34.72 -26.18
CA LYS A 894 6.53 -34.10 -26.99
C LYS A 894 6.41 -32.58 -26.94
N VAL A 895 7.41 -31.90 -26.39
CA VAL A 895 7.35 -30.46 -26.09
C VAL A 895 8.55 -29.71 -26.65
N TYR A 896 8.25 -28.69 -27.47
CA TYR A 896 9.21 -27.74 -27.98
C TYR A 896 9.35 -26.56 -26.99
N ILE A 897 10.54 -26.46 -26.42
CA ILE A 897 10.98 -25.41 -25.49
C ILE A 897 11.42 -24.22 -26.33
N ALA A 898 10.50 -23.27 -26.56
CA ALA A 898 10.74 -22.13 -27.44
C ALA A 898 11.34 -20.94 -26.66
N ALA A 899 12.61 -20.62 -26.93
CA ALA A 899 13.39 -19.63 -26.18
C ALA A 899 14.56 -19.02 -26.99
N ARG A 900 15.10 -17.88 -26.52
CA ARG A 900 16.23 -17.18 -27.16
C ARG A 900 17.58 -17.91 -27.01
N SER A 901 17.83 -18.53 -25.85
CA SER A 901 19.16 -19.04 -25.47
C SER A 901 19.17 -20.57 -25.42
N ALA A 902 20.03 -21.17 -26.24
CA ALA A 902 20.31 -22.61 -26.24
C ALA A 902 20.79 -23.07 -24.85
N ASP A 903 21.84 -22.43 -24.30
CA ASP A 903 22.43 -22.78 -23.00
C ASP A 903 21.43 -22.85 -21.84
N LYS A 904 20.35 -22.07 -21.90
CA LYS A 904 19.25 -22.11 -20.92
C LYS A 904 18.27 -23.24 -21.22
N ALA A 905 17.89 -23.42 -22.48
CA ALA A 905 17.04 -24.52 -22.91
C ALA A 905 17.68 -25.88 -22.62
N ASP A 906 18.96 -26.06 -22.95
CA ASP A 906 19.69 -27.32 -22.73
C ASP A 906 19.80 -27.66 -21.24
N LYS A 907 19.99 -26.65 -20.38
CA LYS A 907 19.96 -26.84 -18.91
C LYS A 907 18.57 -27.20 -18.40
N THR A 908 17.50 -26.55 -18.90
CA THR A 908 16.13 -26.94 -18.57
C THR A 908 15.82 -28.37 -19.07
N ILE A 909 16.26 -28.75 -20.28
CA ILE A 909 16.10 -30.09 -20.85
C ILE A 909 16.78 -31.14 -19.95
N GLN A 910 18.06 -30.94 -19.61
CA GLN A 910 18.81 -31.85 -18.75
C GLN A 910 18.18 -31.99 -17.36
N ASN A 911 17.76 -30.86 -16.75
CA ASN A 911 17.09 -30.87 -15.45
C ASN A 911 15.76 -31.65 -15.48
N LEU A 912 14.93 -31.44 -16.50
CA LEU A 912 13.62 -32.12 -16.62
C LEU A 912 13.77 -33.60 -16.98
N GLN A 913 14.74 -33.98 -17.82
CA GLN A 913 15.09 -35.38 -18.11
C GLN A 913 15.59 -36.11 -16.85
N THR A 914 16.46 -35.47 -16.07
CA THR A 914 16.96 -36.01 -14.79
C THR A 914 15.84 -36.15 -13.76
N LYS A 915 14.85 -35.25 -13.77
CA LYS A 915 13.71 -35.25 -12.86
C LYS A 915 12.65 -36.30 -13.20
N HIS A 916 12.43 -36.61 -14.48
CA HIS A 916 11.43 -37.58 -14.94
C HIS A 916 12.05 -38.70 -15.81
N PRO A 917 12.99 -39.51 -15.27
CA PRO A 917 13.74 -40.51 -16.03
C PRO A 917 12.87 -41.68 -16.54
N SER A 918 11.62 -41.78 -16.10
CA SER A 918 10.62 -42.75 -16.58
C SER A 918 9.75 -42.23 -17.72
N SER A 919 9.91 -40.97 -18.16
CA SER A 919 9.11 -40.38 -19.23
C SER A 919 9.50 -40.94 -20.61
N GLN A 920 8.49 -41.25 -21.42
CA GLN A 920 8.61 -41.55 -22.85
C GLN A 920 8.34 -40.31 -23.73
N GLY A 921 8.33 -39.12 -23.13
CA GLY A 921 8.22 -37.85 -23.84
C GLY A 921 9.53 -37.43 -24.49
N GLU A 922 9.49 -36.30 -25.22
CA GLU A 922 10.65 -35.75 -25.93
C GLU A 922 10.69 -34.23 -25.72
N LEU A 923 11.85 -33.69 -25.32
CA LEU A 923 12.06 -32.26 -25.16
C LEU A 923 13.02 -31.76 -26.24
N ILE A 924 12.60 -30.74 -26.99
CA ILE A 924 13.38 -30.17 -28.09
C ILE A 924 13.53 -28.67 -27.90
N PHE A 925 14.75 -28.15 -27.99
CA PHE A 925 14.97 -26.71 -28.08
C PHE A 925 14.47 -26.17 -29.43
N LEU A 926 13.69 -25.08 -29.38
CA LEU A 926 13.36 -24.27 -30.55
C LEU A 926 13.88 -22.84 -30.32
N HIS A 927 14.76 -22.36 -31.19
CA HIS A 927 15.20 -20.98 -31.09
C HIS A 927 14.06 -20.04 -31.46
N LEU A 928 13.70 -19.11 -30.57
CA LEU A 928 12.64 -18.12 -30.78
C LEU A 928 13.00 -16.81 -30.06
N ASP A 929 13.28 -15.75 -30.83
CA ASP A 929 13.56 -14.41 -30.30
C ASP A 929 12.39 -13.45 -30.53
N LEU A 930 11.50 -13.34 -29.54
CA LEU A 930 10.32 -12.46 -29.59
C LEU A 930 10.65 -10.94 -29.56
N GLU A 931 11.92 -10.54 -29.41
CA GLU A 931 12.36 -9.15 -29.57
C GLU A 931 12.74 -8.80 -31.02
N ASP A 932 12.66 -9.77 -31.94
CA ASP A 932 13.05 -9.62 -33.35
C ASP A 932 12.16 -10.41 -34.31
N LEU A 933 11.23 -9.69 -34.95
CA LEU A 933 10.29 -10.23 -35.93
C LEU A 933 10.96 -10.94 -37.11
N SER A 934 12.20 -10.58 -37.47
CA SER A 934 12.92 -11.21 -38.58
C SER A 934 13.36 -12.65 -38.31
N THR A 935 13.47 -13.05 -37.03
CA THR A 935 13.84 -14.42 -36.65
C THR A 935 12.68 -15.41 -36.70
N ILE A 936 11.46 -14.91 -36.47
CA ILE A 936 10.25 -15.71 -36.17
C ILE A 936 9.89 -16.67 -37.31
N LYS A 937 10.11 -16.25 -38.57
CA LYS A 937 9.87 -17.10 -39.74
C LYS A 937 10.78 -18.33 -39.78
N ASN A 938 12.08 -18.14 -39.51
CA ASN A 938 13.04 -19.25 -39.46
C ASN A 938 12.67 -20.23 -38.33
N SER A 939 12.26 -19.73 -37.17
CA SER A 939 11.78 -20.53 -36.04
C SER A 939 10.55 -21.38 -36.40
N ALA A 940 9.55 -20.79 -37.06
CA ALA A 940 8.35 -21.51 -37.49
C ALA A 940 8.67 -22.54 -38.58
N GLU A 941 9.51 -22.19 -39.56
CA GLU A 941 9.98 -23.13 -40.58
C GLU A 941 10.79 -24.30 -39.99
N GLU A 942 11.63 -24.07 -38.98
CA GLU A 942 12.39 -25.15 -38.33
C GLU A 942 11.47 -26.17 -37.66
N PHE A 943 10.42 -25.69 -36.97
CA PHE A 943 9.37 -26.56 -36.43
C PHE A 943 8.65 -27.32 -37.55
N LEU A 944 8.20 -26.63 -38.60
CA LEU A 944 7.46 -27.23 -39.73
C LEU A 944 8.30 -28.22 -40.57
N LYS A 945 9.64 -28.15 -40.50
CA LYS A 945 10.55 -29.14 -41.11
C LYS A 945 10.69 -30.41 -40.27
N LYS A 946 10.42 -30.34 -38.95
CA LYS A 946 10.50 -31.48 -38.00
C LYS A 946 9.14 -32.12 -37.74
N GLU A 947 8.08 -31.33 -37.64
CA GLU A 947 6.75 -31.78 -37.23
C GLU A 947 5.68 -31.52 -38.30
N ASN A 948 4.80 -32.51 -38.49
CA ASN A 948 3.64 -32.40 -39.37
C ASN A 948 2.32 -32.12 -38.62
N LYS A 949 2.43 -31.84 -37.31
CA LYS A 949 1.35 -31.82 -36.31
C LYS A 949 1.66 -30.83 -35.16
N LEU A 950 0.64 -30.17 -34.62
CA LEU A 950 0.73 -29.34 -33.41
C LEU A 950 -0.61 -29.37 -32.66
N ASN A 951 -0.61 -29.80 -31.40
CA ASN A 951 -1.81 -29.92 -30.57
C ASN A 951 -2.11 -28.62 -29.79
N VAL A 952 -1.18 -28.11 -28.97
CA VAL A 952 -1.39 -26.84 -28.26
C VAL A 952 -0.15 -25.95 -28.34
N LEU A 953 -0.40 -24.67 -28.62
CA LEU A 953 0.57 -23.57 -28.59
C LEU A 953 0.25 -22.65 -27.41
N TRP A 954 1.18 -22.49 -26.47
CA TRP A 954 1.11 -21.48 -25.41
C TRP A 954 1.98 -20.28 -25.76
N ASN A 955 1.32 -19.17 -26.09
CA ASN A 955 1.91 -17.84 -26.15
C ASN A 955 2.03 -17.29 -24.72
N ASN A 956 2.96 -17.87 -23.95
CA ASN A 956 3.23 -17.56 -22.54
C ASN A 956 4.29 -16.46 -22.35
N ALA A 957 5.36 -16.48 -23.16
CA ALA A 957 6.45 -15.52 -23.03
C ALA A 957 5.98 -14.05 -23.12
N GLY A 958 6.61 -13.19 -22.34
CA GLY A 958 6.39 -11.76 -22.38
C GLY A 958 7.17 -10.98 -21.31
N VAL A 959 7.18 -9.66 -21.44
CA VAL A 959 7.86 -8.73 -20.53
C VAL A 959 6.85 -7.90 -19.74
N MET A 960 7.13 -7.69 -18.44
CA MET A 960 6.20 -7.04 -17.50
C MET A 960 6.45 -5.54 -17.35
N VAL A 961 7.60 -5.13 -16.80
CA VAL A 961 7.99 -3.71 -16.65
C VAL A 961 9.47 -3.57 -17.04
N PRO A 962 9.77 -3.38 -18.35
CA PRO A 962 11.11 -3.01 -18.79
C PRO A 962 11.41 -1.54 -18.46
N PRO A 963 12.67 -1.09 -18.58
CA PRO A 963 13.01 0.33 -18.49
C PRO A 963 12.20 1.17 -19.48
N GLN A 964 11.74 2.35 -19.06
CA GLN A 964 10.97 3.24 -19.94
C GLN A 964 11.80 3.63 -21.18
N GLY A 965 11.14 3.62 -22.34
CA GLY A 965 11.79 3.84 -23.64
C GLY A 965 12.39 2.60 -24.32
N SER A 966 12.34 1.42 -23.69
CA SER A 966 12.77 0.16 -24.33
C SER A 966 11.97 -0.16 -25.59
N LYS A 967 12.65 -0.67 -26.62
CA LYS A 967 12.08 -1.00 -27.94
C LYS A 967 12.60 -2.34 -28.45
N SER A 968 11.81 -3.01 -29.30
CA SER A 968 12.25 -4.19 -30.06
C SER A 968 13.22 -3.80 -31.19
N LYS A 969 13.85 -4.78 -31.87
CA LYS A 969 14.78 -4.48 -32.98
C LYS A 969 14.11 -3.76 -34.16
N GLN A 970 12.78 -3.90 -34.30
CA GLN A 970 11.96 -3.18 -35.30
C GLN A 970 11.46 -1.81 -34.81
N GLY A 971 11.84 -1.35 -33.61
CA GLY A 971 11.54 0.01 -33.11
C GLY A 971 10.18 0.19 -32.44
N TYR A 972 9.35 -0.85 -32.37
CA TYR A 972 8.13 -0.90 -31.56
C TYR A 972 8.45 -0.85 -30.07
N GLU A 973 7.51 -0.35 -29.25
CA GLU A 973 7.62 -0.46 -27.79
C GLU A 973 7.75 -1.94 -27.36
N LEU A 974 8.63 -2.22 -26.40
CA LEU A 974 9.08 -3.58 -26.10
C LEU A 974 7.97 -4.51 -25.60
N GLN A 975 7.03 -4.03 -24.77
CA GLN A 975 5.90 -4.85 -24.30
C GLN A 975 4.95 -5.17 -25.47
N LEU A 976 4.59 -4.19 -26.29
CA LEU A 976 3.73 -4.39 -27.47
C LEU A 976 4.37 -5.34 -28.51
N GLY A 977 5.66 -5.16 -28.81
CA GLY A 977 6.41 -6.01 -29.73
C GLY A 977 6.52 -7.45 -29.24
N THR A 978 6.99 -7.63 -28.00
CA THR A 978 7.29 -8.96 -27.43
C THR A 978 6.04 -9.72 -27.02
N ASN A 979 5.02 -9.04 -26.47
CA ASN A 979 3.83 -9.69 -25.94
C ASN A 979 2.76 -9.93 -27.01
N ASN A 980 2.71 -9.12 -28.09
CA ASN A 980 1.64 -9.17 -29.09
C ASN A 980 2.13 -9.42 -30.53
N LEU A 981 3.08 -8.65 -31.05
CA LEU A 981 3.46 -8.73 -32.48
C LEU A 981 4.18 -10.04 -32.82
N ALA A 982 5.22 -10.39 -32.05
CA ALA A 982 6.01 -11.59 -32.33
C ALA A 982 5.25 -12.92 -32.08
N PRO A 983 4.49 -13.07 -30.98
CA PRO A 983 3.64 -14.26 -30.77
C PRO A 983 2.54 -14.39 -31.84
N PHE A 984 2.01 -13.28 -32.34
CA PHE A 984 1.03 -13.28 -33.43
C PHE A 984 1.64 -13.79 -34.74
N LEU A 985 2.80 -13.26 -35.15
CA LEU A 985 3.51 -13.72 -36.35
C LEU A 985 3.82 -15.22 -36.28
N PHE A 986 4.35 -15.67 -35.13
CA PHE A 986 4.65 -17.08 -34.88
C PHE A 986 3.40 -17.96 -34.97
N THR A 987 2.29 -17.53 -34.34
CA THR A 987 0.99 -18.24 -34.40
C THR A 987 0.46 -18.31 -35.83
N LYS A 988 0.49 -17.20 -36.58
CA LYS A 988 -0.02 -17.11 -37.97
C LYS A 988 0.75 -18.05 -38.91
N LEU A 989 2.06 -18.18 -38.74
CA LEU A 989 2.89 -19.12 -39.51
C LEU A 989 2.63 -20.58 -39.13
N LEU A 990 2.21 -20.86 -37.89
CA LEU A 990 1.83 -22.20 -37.40
C LEU A 990 0.35 -22.55 -37.60
N THR A 991 -0.52 -21.59 -37.95
CA THR A 991 -1.95 -21.84 -38.22
C THR A 991 -2.19 -22.98 -39.22
N PRO A 992 -1.45 -23.11 -40.35
CA PRO A 992 -1.66 -24.22 -41.28
C PRO A 992 -1.48 -25.62 -40.66
N VAL A 993 -0.51 -25.78 -39.75
CA VAL A 993 -0.29 -27.08 -39.07
C VAL A 993 -1.28 -27.30 -37.91
N LEU A 994 -1.72 -26.24 -37.24
CA LEU A 994 -2.84 -26.29 -36.28
C LEU A 994 -4.14 -26.74 -36.98
N SER A 995 -4.52 -26.10 -38.09
CA SER A 995 -5.71 -26.45 -38.88
C SER A 995 -5.64 -27.87 -39.42
N LYS A 996 -4.46 -28.31 -39.90
CA LYS A 996 -4.24 -29.70 -40.35
C LYS A 996 -4.42 -30.70 -39.19
N THR A 997 -3.95 -30.35 -37.98
CA THR A 997 -4.08 -31.20 -36.80
C THR A 997 -5.53 -31.28 -36.32
N ALA A 998 -6.24 -30.16 -36.30
CA ALA A 998 -7.63 -30.04 -35.85
C ALA A 998 -8.66 -30.74 -36.77
N LYS A 999 -8.24 -31.16 -37.97
CA LYS A 999 -9.01 -32.00 -38.89
C LYS A 999 -8.87 -33.51 -38.63
N VAL A 1000 -7.96 -33.92 -37.75
CA VAL A 1000 -7.67 -35.33 -37.43
C VAL A 1000 -7.85 -35.62 -35.94
N GLU A 1001 -7.58 -34.65 -35.07
CA GLU A 1001 -7.75 -34.75 -33.62
C GLU A 1001 -9.19 -34.39 -33.18
N PRO A 1002 -9.63 -34.81 -31.97
CA PRO A 1002 -10.96 -34.47 -31.45
C PRO A 1002 -11.22 -32.95 -31.39
N ILE A 1003 -12.45 -32.55 -31.69
CA ILE A 1003 -12.88 -31.14 -31.74
C ILE A 1003 -12.58 -30.43 -30.39
N GLY A 1004 -11.91 -29.28 -30.43
CA GLY A 1004 -11.51 -28.52 -29.24
C GLY A 1004 -10.33 -29.09 -28.45
N SER A 1005 -9.66 -30.16 -28.93
CA SER A 1005 -8.38 -30.63 -28.38
C SER A 1005 -7.16 -29.93 -28.97
N VAL A 1006 -7.31 -29.25 -30.11
CA VAL A 1006 -6.28 -28.38 -30.69
C VAL A 1006 -6.53 -26.95 -30.22
N ARG A 1007 -5.55 -26.34 -29.54
CA ARG A 1007 -5.74 -25.05 -28.85
C ARG A 1007 -4.62 -24.04 -29.08
N VAL A 1008 -4.96 -22.76 -28.97
CA VAL A 1008 -3.99 -21.65 -28.89
C VAL A 1008 -4.28 -20.85 -27.62
N VAL A 1009 -3.30 -20.74 -26.74
CA VAL A 1009 -3.45 -20.16 -25.40
C VAL A 1009 -2.64 -18.87 -25.31
N TRP A 1010 -3.31 -17.75 -25.06
CA TRP A 1010 -2.70 -16.42 -25.01
C TRP A 1010 -2.61 -15.93 -23.56
N VAL A 1011 -1.40 -15.84 -23.00
CA VAL A 1011 -1.21 -15.41 -21.61
C VAL A 1011 -1.38 -13.89 -21.52
N ALA A 1012 -2.56 -13.48 -21.06
CA ALA A 1012 -2.94 -12.12 -20.72
C ALA A 1012 -2.45 -11.80 -19.29
N SER A 1013 -3.20 -10.98 -18.53
CA SER A 1013 -3.00 -10.75 -17.09
C SER A 1013 -4.18 -9.94 -16.52
N SER A 1014 -4.40 -9.98 -15.20
CA SER A 1014 -5.22 -9.00 -14.49
C SER A 1014 -4.73 -7.55 -14.65
N ALA A 1015 -3.50 -7.33 -15.11
CA ALA A 1015 -3.05 -6.01 -15.59
C ALA A 1015 -3.95 -5.40 -16.68
N ALA A 1016 -4.58 -6.21 -17.53
CA ALA A 1016 -5.56 -5.75 -18.51
C ALA A 1016 -6.81 -5.14 -17.83
N ARG A 1017 -7.25 -5.70 -16.70
CA ARG A 1017 -8.35 -5.14 -15.89
C ARG A 1017 -7.90 -3.87 -15.15
N ASN A 1018 -6.70 -3.91 -14.57
CA ASN A 1018 -6.24 -2.94 -13.56
C ASN A 1018 -5.57 -1.68 -14.14
N PHE A 1019 -4.91 -1.78 -15.31
CA PHE A 1019 -4.06 -0.70 -15.84
C PHE A 1019 -4.36 -0.31 -17.30
N ALA A 1020 -5.08 -1.14 -18.06
CA ALA A 1020 -5.41 -0.81 -19.45
C ALA A 1020 -6.40 0.37 -19.54
N PRO A 1021 -6.28 1.25 -20.56
CA PRO A 1021 -7.22 2.36 -20.80
C PRO A 1021 -8.64 1.85 -21.06
N ARG A 1022 -9.62 2.76 -21.06
CA ARG A 1022 -11.02 2.42 -21.39
C ARG A 1022 -11.09 1.86 -22.82
N GLY A 1023 -11.69 0.69 -22.99
CA GLY A 1023 -11.67 -0.07 -24.25
C GLY A 1023 -10.47 -1.03 -24.40
N GLY A 1024 -9.57 -1.09 -23.41
CA GLY A 1024 -8.39 -1.97 -23.40
C GLY A 1024 -7.20 -1.44 -24.21
N ILE A 1025 -7.46 -0.92 -25.42
CA ILE A 1025 -6.43 -0.37 -26.32
C ILE A 1025 -6.88 0.99 -26.86
N VAL A 1026 -5.94 1.91 -27.03
CA VAL A 1026 -6.14 3.19 -27.74
C VAL A 1026 -5.34 3.11 -29.04
N MET A 1027 -6.04 2.93 -30.16
CA MET A 1027 -5.42 2.69 -31.48
C MET A 1027 -4.53 3.87 -31.92
N ASP A 1028 -5.01 5.10 -31.71
CA ASP A 1028 -4.32 6.38 -32.01
C ASP A 1028 -2.99 6.63 -31.26
N ASN A 1029 -2.51 5.67 -30.44
CA ASN A 1029 -1.31 5.83 -29.63
C ASN A 1029 -0.53 4.52 -29.42
N LEU A 1030 -0.65 3.55 -30.33
CA LEU A 1030 0.11 2.29 -30.28
C LEU A 1030 1.63 2.48 -30.52
N ASP A 1031 2.03 3.58 -31.16
CA ASP A 1031 3.42 4.00 -31.30
C ASP A 1031 3.99 4.73 -30.05
N TYR A 1032 3.11 5.07 -29.10
CA TYR A 1032 3.37 5.89 -27.91
C TYR A 1032 3.98 7.27 -28.19
N ASN A 1033 3.59 7.91 -29.30
CA ASN A 1033 3.88 9.34 -29.55
C ASN A 1033 3.42 10.26 -28.38
N LYS A 1034 2.36 9.87 -27.65
CA LYS A 1034 2.05 10.41 -26.32
C LYS A 1034 2.46 9.36 -25.29
N ASP A 1035 3.55 9.62 -24.57
CA ASP A 1035 4.11 8.63 -23.63
C ASP A 1035 3.13 8.26 -22.50
N GLN A 1036 3.30 7.06 -21.95
CA GLN A 1036 2.44 6.45 -20.94
C GLN A 1036 3.26 5.72 -19.89
N SER A 1037 2.68 5.47 -18.72
CA SER A 1037 3.34 4.67 -17.68
C SER A 1037 3.57 3.23 -18.14
N ALA A 1038 4.68 2.61 -17.74
CA ALA A 1038 4.98 1.23 -18.10
C ALA A 1038 3.90 0.21 -17.65
N TRP A 1039 3.11 0.54 -16.61
CA TRP A 1039 1.93 -0.23 -16.20
C TRP A 1039 0.74 -0.06 -17.16
N HIS A 1040 0.48 1.14 -17.68
CA HIS A 1040 -0.51 1.37 -18.73
C HIS A 1040 -0.14 0.58 -19.99
N LYS A 1041 1.11 0.72 -20.45
CA LYS A 1041 1.65 0.02 -21.62
C LYS A 1041 1.56 -1.52 -21.46
N TYR A 1042 1.90 -2.04 -20.26
CA TYR A 1042 1.68 -3.45 -19.93
C TYR A 1042 0.20 -3.84 -20.02
N GLY A 1043 -0.70 -3.04 -19.44
CA GLY A 1043 -2.14 -3.23 -19.50
C GLY A 1043 -2.68 -3.29 -20.93
N VAL A 1044 -2.26 -2.37 -21.81
CA VAL A 1044 -2.56 -2.40 -23.25
C VAL A 1044 -2.07 -3.70 -23.88
N SER A 1045 -0.81 -4.11 -23.64
CA SER A 1045 -0.27 -5.34 -24.23
C SER A 1045 -1.03 -6.60 -23.77
N LYS A 1046 -1.47 -6.65 -22.51
CA LYS A 1046 -2.25 -7.78 -21.99
C LYS A 1046 -3.73 -7.71 -22.37
N SER A 1047 -4.26 -6.55 -22.74
CA SER A 1047 -5.53 -6.44 -23.49
C SER A 1047 -5.39 -6.94 -24.92
N GLY A 1048 -4.25 -6.70 -25.59
CA GLY A 1048 -3.94 -7.24 -26.91
C GLY A 1048 -4.06 -8.76 -26.99
N ASN A 1049 -3.56 -9.49 -25.98
CA ASN A 1049 -3.67 -10.95 -25.93
C ASN A 1049 -5.11 -11.46 -25.75
N ILE A 1050 -6.00 -10.66 -25.14
CA ILE A 1050 -7.44 -10.98 -25.02
C ILE A 1050 -8.14 -10.79 -26.37
N PHE A 1051 -7.76 -9.75 -27.11
CA PHE A 1051 -8.34 -9.46 -28.43
C PHE A 1051 -7.83 -10.41 -29.51
N GLN A 1052 -6.52 -10.70 -29.53
CA GLN A 1052 -5.92 -11.72 -30.41
C GLN A 1052 -6.57 -13.09 -30.19
N ALA A 1053 -6.80 -13.51 -28.93
CA ALA A 1053 -7.47 -14.78 -28.64
C ALA A 1053 -8.90 -14.88 -29.25
N ALA A 1054 -9.64 -13.78 -29.27
CA ALA A 1054 -11.02 -13.74 -29.73
C ALA A 1054 -11.14 -13.58 -31.25
N GLU A 1055 -10.37 -12.69 -31.85
CA GLU A 1055 -10.34 -12.57 -33.32
C GLU A 1055 -9.76 -13.82 -33.97
N TYR A 1056 -8.76 -14.48 -33.36
CA TYR A 1056 -8.27 -15.78 -33.86
C TYR A 1056 -9.38 -16.85 -33.80
N THR A 1057 -10.16 -16.91 -32.72
CA THR A 1057 -11.35 -17.79 -32.66
C THR A 1057 -12.31 -17.47 -33.80
N ARG A 1058 -12.66 -16.19 -34.01
CA ARG A 1058 -13.67 -15.79 -34.98
C ARG A 1058 -13.20 -15.93 -36.44
N ARG A 1059 -11.89 -15.80 -36.71
CA ARG A 1059 -11.30 -15.98 -38.06
C ARG A 1059 -11.04 -17.45 -38.41
N PHE A 1060 -10.85 -18.33 -37.41
CA PHE A 1060 -10.58 -19.76 -37.60
C PHE A 1060 -11.65 -20.70 -37.00
N GLU A 1061 -12.89 -20.20 -36.81
CA GLU A 1061 -14.01 -20.95 -36.21
C GLU A 1061 -14.29 -22.28 -36.96
N ASN A 1062 -14.22 -22.25 -38.29
CA ASN A 1062 -14.43 -23.41 -39.16
C ASN A 1062 -13.27 -24.43 -39.15
N GLU A 1063 -12.13 -24.12 -38.52
CA GLU A 1063 -10.94 -24.98 -38.47
C GLU A 1063 -10.86 -25.84 -37.20
N ASN A 1064 -11.89 -25.82 -36.33
CA ASN A 1064 -11.95 -26.57 -35.06
C ASN A 1064 -10.84 -26.25 -34.03
N ILE A 1065 -10.11 -25.13 -34.20
CA ILE A 1065 -9.07 -24.67 -33.26
C ILE A 1065 -9.70 -23.84 -32.15
N LEU A 1066 -9.45 -24.19 -30.89
CA LEU A 1066 -9.95 -23.45 -29.73
C LEU A 1066 -8.92 -22.45 -29.20
N SER A 1067 -9.15 -21.16 -29.45
CA SER A 1067 -8.28 -20.08 -28.96
C SER A 1067 -8.86 -19.41 -27.70
N VAL A 1068 -8.05 -19.27 -26.65
CA VAL A 1068 -8.47 -18.69 -25.35
C VAL A 1068 -7.38 -17.81 -24.75
N SER A 1069 -7.78 -16.84 -23.91
CA SER A 1069 -6.86 -15.99 -23.14
C SER A 1069 -6.94 -16.32 -21.64
N LEU A 1070 -5.88 -16.08 -20.87
CA LEU A 1070 -5.87 -16.32 -19.43
C LEU A 1070 -5.07 -15.31 -18.62
N ASP A 1071 -5.42 -15.12 -17.35
CA ASP A 1071 -4.54 -14.52 -16.33
C ASP A 1071 -3.99 -15.64 -15.43
N PRO A 1072 -2.67 -15.88 -15.39
CA PRO A 1072 -2.10 -16.93 -14.54
C PRO A 1072 -2.12 -16.54 -13.05
N GLY A 1073 -2.44 -15.28 -12.73
CA GLY A 1073 -2.53 -14.75 -11.38
C GLY A 1073 -1.23 -14.15 -10.85
N ASN A 1074 -1.27 -13.71 -9.59
CA ASN A 1074 -0.14 -13.06 -8.93
C ASN A 1074 0.82 -14.12 -8.35
N LEU A 1075 1.99 -14.31 -8.97
CA LEU A 1075 2.88 -15.46 -8.73
C LEU A 1075 4.34 -15.06 -8.49
N ARG A 1076 5.04 -15.78 -7.60
CA ARG A 1076 6.47 -15.58 -7.25
C ARG A 1076 7.42 -16.00 -8.39
N THR A 1077 7.47 -15.21 -9.46
CA THR A 1077 8.20 -15.51 -10.72
C THR A 1077 9.33 -14.50 -11.00
N PRO A 1078 10.31 -14.82 -11.88
CA PRO A 1078 11.39 -13.91 -12.26
C PRO A 1078 10.97 -12.59 -12.93
N LEU A 1079 9.68 -12.41 -13.28
CA LEU A 1079 9.14 -11.17 -13.84
C LEU A 1079 9.32 -9.95 -12.91
N TYR A 1080 9.50 -10.17 -11.60
CA TYR A 1080 9.74 -9.12 -10.62
C TYR A 1080 11.21 -8.68 -10.49
N ASN A 1081 12.15 -9.24 -11.27
CA ASN A 1081 13.58 -8.95 -11.12
C ASN A 1081 13.99 -7.48 -11.34
N THR A 1082 13.17 -6.67 -12.03
CA THR A 1082 13.36 -5.21 -12.18
C THR A 1082 12.72 -4.38 -11.06
N THR A 1083 12.02 -5.01 -10.11
CA THR A 1083 11.30 -4.34 -9.02
C THR A 1083 12.25 -3.94 -7.88
N PRO A 1084 12.17 -2.72 -7.32
CA PRO A 1084 13.00 -2.32 -6.18
C PRO A 1084 12.86 -3.29 -5.00
N LYS A 1085 14.01 -3.79 -4.49
CA LYS A 1085 14.04 -4.85 -3.46
C LYS A 1085 13.22 -4.53 -2.19
N TRP A 1086 13.07 -3.25 -1.84
CA TRP A 1086 12.27 -2.81 -0.69
C TRP A 1086 10.74 -2.99 -0.87
N GLN A 1087 10.25 -3.13 -2.11
CA GLN A 1087 8.84 -3.40 -2.40
C GLN A 1087 8.50 -4.90 -2.32
N MET A 1088 9.50 -5.77 -2.53
CA MET A 1088 9.30 -7.23 -2.58
C MET A 1088 8.66 -7.83 -1.32
N PRO A 1089 8.95 -7.40 -0.08
CA PRO A 1089 8.24 -7.91 1.11
C PRO A 1089 6.73 -7.65 1.09
N PHE A 1090 6.30 -6.49 0.58
CA PHE A 1090 4.88 -6.13 0.45
C PHE A 1090 4.21 -6.90 -0.70
N ILE A 1091 4.91 -7.06 -1.82
CA ILE A 1091 4.44 -7.81 -2.99
C ILE A 1091 4.32 -9.31 -2.66
N ASN A 1092 5.30 -9.89 -1.94
CA ASN A 1092 5.32 -11.30 -1.50
C ASN A 1092 4.21 -11.69 -0.51
N LEU A 1093 3.47 -10.72 0.04
CA LEU A 1093 2.25 -10.94 0.81
C LEU A 1093 1.06 -11.38 -0.08
N VAL A 1094 1.08 -10.94 -1.35
CA VAL A 1094 0.08 -11.24 -2.37
C VAL A 1094 0.47 -12.45 -3.22
N LEU A 1095 1.72 -12.52 -3.67
CA LEU A 1095 2.20 -13.54 -4.63
C LEU A 1095 2.06 -14.98 -4.10
N LYS A 1096 1.47 -15.86 -4.91
CA LYS A 1096 1.34 -17.31 -4.67
C LYS A 1096 2.47 -18.09 -5.34
N ASP A 1097 2.53 -19.39 -5.07
CA ASP A 1097 3.52 -20.29 -5.67
C ASP A 1097 3.27 -20.48 -7.18
N PRO A 1098 4.29 -20.37 -8.05
CA PRO A 1098 4.12 -20.37 -9.52
C PRO A 1098 3.38 -21.56 -10.13
N ILE A 1099 3.36 -22.72 -9.45
CA ILE A 1099 2.64 -23.92 -9.89
C ILE A 1099 1.14 -23.66 -10.12
N ASN A 1100 0.53 -22.73 -9.39
CA ASN A 1100 -0.88 -22.35 -9.59
C ASN A 1100 -1.13 -21.64 -10.94
N GLY A 1101 -0.11 -20.97 -11.48
CA GLY A 1101 -0.11 -20.45 -12.86
C GLY A 1101 -0.06 -21.57 -13.88
N ALA A 1102 0.83 -22.54 -13.69
CA ALA A 1102 0.95 -23.69 -14.56
C ALA A 1102 -0.35 -24.51 -14.60
N TYR A 1103 -1.05 -24.67 -13.48
CA TYR A 1103 -2.40 -25.26 -13.44
C TYR A 1103 -3.46 -24.42 -14.18
N THR A 1104 -3.32 -23.09 -14.24
CA THR A 1104 -4.21 -22.22 -15.03
C THR A 1104 -3.96 -22.37 -16.54
N GLU A 1105 -2.70 -22.46 -16.94
CA GLU A 1105 -2.29 -22.78 -18.32
C GLU A 1105 -2.68 -24.20 -18.73
N LEU A 1106 -2.65 -25.15 -17.78
CA LEU A 1106 -3.09 -26.54 -17.97
C LEU A 1106 -4.62 -26.64 -18.10
N TYR A 1107 -5.38 -25.92 -17.27
CA TYR A 1107 -6.84 -25.80 -17.43
C TYR A 1107 -7.19 -25.23 -18.81
N ALA A 1108 -6.48 -24.18 -19.26
CA ALA A 1108 -6.67 -23.62 -20.60
C ALA A 1108 -6.33 -24.59 -21.73
N GLY A 1109 -5.25 -25.38 -21.59
CA GLY A 1109 -4.82 -26.35 -22.59
C GLY A 1109 -5.65 -27.64 -22.65
N PHE A 1110 -6.16 -28.13 -21.51
CA PHE A 1110 -6.70 -29.50 -21.41
C PHE A 1110 -8.06 -29.65 -20.73
N SER A 1111 -8.58 -28.65 -20.01
CA SER A 1111 -9.83 -28.83 -19.27
C SER A 1111 -10.99 -29.17 -20.21
N PRO A 1112 -11.83 -30.18 -19.87
CA PRO A 1112 -13.03 -30.54 -20.64
C PRO A 1112 -14.18 -29.53 -20.49
N GLU A 1113 -14.09 -28.63 -19.51
CA GLU A 1113 -15.01 -27.48 -19.38
C GLU A 1113 -14.77 -26.45 -20.50
N VAL A 1114 -13.52 -26.33 -20.97
CA VAL A 1114 -13.11 -25.37 -22.01
C VAL A 1114 -13.41 -25.97 -23.39
N GLN A 1115 -14.68 -25.85 -23.78
CA GLN A 1115 -15.26 -26.30 -25.06
C GLN A 1115 -15.22 -25.20 -26.13
N MET A 1116 -15.46 -25.54 -27.40
CA MET A 1116 -15.45 -24.60 -28.55
C MET A 1116 -16.27 -23.31 -28.32
N LYS A 1117 -17.45 -23.42 -27.68
CA LYS A 1117 -18.32 -22.29 -27.32
C LYS A 1117 -17.70 -21.26 -26.35
N HIS A 1118 -16.52 -21.57 -25.81
CA HIS A 1118 -15.72 -20.70 -24.95
C HIS A 1118 -14.50 -20.10 -25.67
N GLY A 1119 -14.39 -20.25 -27.00
CA GLY A 1119 -13.39 -19.54 -27.79
C GLY A 1119 -13.47 -18.02 -27.59
N GLY A 1120 -12.31 -17.37 -27.53
CA GLY A 1120 -12.17 -15.95 -27.22
C GLY A 1120 -12.50 -15.56 -25.77
N ARG A 1121 -12.85 -16.51 -24.89
CA ARG A 1121 -13.06 -16.20 -23.46
C ARG A 1121 -11.75 -15.99 -22.71
N PHE A 1122 -11.91 -15.48 -21.49
CA PHE A 1122 -10.83 -15.18 -20.56
C PHE A 1122 -10.93 -16.11 -19.36
N ILE A 1123 -9.86 -16.87 -19.11
CA ILE A 1123 -9.75 -17.79 -17.99
C ILE A 1123 -9.12 -17.05 -16.80
N GLN A 1124 -9.79 -17.11 -15.66
CA GLN A 1124 -9.36 -16.48 -14.41
C GLN A 1124 -8.56 -17.46 -13.54
N PRO A 1125 -7.62 -16.95 -12.73
CA PRO A 1125 -6.81 -17.78 -11.85
C PRO A 1125 -7.66 -18.37 -10.70
N PHE A 1126 -7.54 -19.65 -10.34
CA PHE A 1126 -6.61 -20.67 -10.87
C PHE A 1126 -7.34 -21.76 -11.67
N GLY A 1127 -7.94 -21.38 -12.82
CA GLY A 1127 -8.57 -22.32 -13.76
C GLY A 1127 -10.10 -22.30 -13.70
N HIS A 1128 -10.71 -21.16 -14.03
CA HIS A 1128 -12.15 -21.07 -14.29
C HIS A 1128 -12.44 -20.15 -15.47
N ILE A 1129 -13.47 -20.45 -16.26
CA ILE A 1129 -13.97 -19.54 -17.31
C ILE A 1129 -14.60 -18.30 -16.65
N GLY A 1130 -14.19 -17.10 -17.06
CA GLY A 1130 -14.68 -15.87 -16.47
C GLY A 1130 -14.72 -14.68 -17.45
N TYR A 1131 -14.80 -13.49 -16.88
CA TYR A 1131 -15.04 -12.24 -17.59
C TYR A 1131 -13.92 -11.21 -17.38
N THR A 1132 -13.74 -10.36 -18.39
CA THR A 1132 -12.81 -9.23 -18.36
C THR A 1132 -13.48 -8.00 -17.73
N ARG A 1133 -12.89 -6.80 -17.83
CA ARG A 1133 -13.57 -5.56 -17.48
C ARG A 1133 -14.66 -5.30 -18.54
N SER A 1134 -15.84 -4.81 -18.17
CA SER A 1134 -17.02 -4.82 -19.06
C SER A 1134 -16.82 -4.03 -20.37
N ASP A 1135 -16.01 -2.98 -20.37
CA ASP A 1135 -15.60 -2.24 -21.58
C ASP A 1135 -14.63 -3.03 -22.48
N ILE A 1136 -13.76 -3.87 -21.90
CA ILE A 1136 -12.88 -4.78 -22.64
C ILE A 1136 -13.72 -5.94 -23.23
N GLU A 1137 -14.68 -6.46 -22.47
CA GLU A 1137 -15.65 -7.47 -22.92
C GLU A 1137 -16.52 -6.95 -24.08
N THR A 1138 -16.88 -5.65 -24.07
CA THR A 1138 -17.51 -4.95 -25.19
C THR A 1138 -16.55 -4.75 -26.37
N SER A 1139 -15.27 -4.49 -26.11
CA SER A 1139 -14.26 -4.25 -27.17
C SER A 1139 -13.87 -5.50 -27.93
N ARG A 1140 -14.03 -6.68 -27.31
CA ARG A 1140 -13.86 -8.02 -27.89
C ARG A 1140 -14.97 -8.42 -28.87
N LYS A 1141 -16.08 -7.66 -28.91
CA LYS A 1141 -17.22 -7.89 -29.80
C LYS A 1141 -17.11 -7.06 -31.07
N LYS A 1142 -17.61 -7.59 -32.19
CA LYS A 1142 -17.76 -6.83 -33.43
C LYS A 1142 -18.74 -5.67 -33.28
N LYS A 1143 -18.63 -4.68 -34.17
CA LYS A 1143 -19.61 -3.58 -34.28
C LYS A 1143 -21.04 -4.11 -34.55
N SER A 1144 -21.17 -5.23 -35.28
CA SER A 1144 -22.43 -5.96 -35.48
C SER A 1144 -22.95 -6.74 -34.26
N GLU A 1145 -22.08 -7.04 -33.28
CA GLU A 1145 -22.40 -7.77 -32.04
C GLU A 1145 -22.68 -6.80 -30.86
N GLY A 1146 -22.80 -5.49 -31.14
CA GLY A 1146 -22.93 -4.44 -30.12
C GLY A 1146 -21.62 -4.06 -29.42
N GLY A 1147 -20.47 -4.45 -29.99
CA GLY A 1147 -19.15 -4.00 -29.57
C GLY A 1147 -18.70 -2.70 -30.24
N ASN A 1148 -17.51 -2.22 -29.88
CA ASN A 1148 -16.90 -1.05 -30.52
C ASN A 1148 -15.94 -1.41 -31.68
N GLY A 1149 -15.58 -2.70 -31.83
CA GLY A 1149 -14.69 -3.21 -32.88
C GLY A 1149 -13.18 -2.99 -32.67
N ILE A 1150 -12.72 -2.52 -31.50
CA ILE A 1150 -11.29 -2.31 -31.23
C ILE A 1150 -10.48 -3.62 -31.36
N ALA A 1151 -11.06 -4.78 -31.02
CA ALA A 1151 -10.36 -6.06 -31.18
C ALA A 1151 -10.08 -6.41 -32.66
N GLU A 1152 -11.05 -6.18 -33.54
CA GLU A 1152 -10.94 -6.37 -34.99
C GLU A 1152 -9.91 -5.40 -35.59
N GLU A 1153 -9.98 -4.13 -35.20
CA GLU A 1153 -9.05 -3.07 -35.62
C GLU A 1153 -7.60 -3.31 -35.16
N PHE A 1154 -7.42 -3.81 -33.93
CA PHE A 1154 -6.11 -4.19 -33.39
C PHE A 1154 -5.52 -5.42 -34.09
N TYR A 1155 -6.35 -6.40 -34.46
CA TYR A 1155 -5.92 -7.57 -35.23
C TYR A 1155 -5.49 -7.16 -36.64
N ASP A 1156 -6.28 -6.34 -37.34
CA ASP A 1156 -5.94 -5.88 -38.69
C ASP A 1156 -4.70 -4.98 -38.70
N TRP A 1157 -4.53 -4.11 -37.70
CA TRP A 1157 -3.29 -3.37 -37.48
C TRP A 1157 -2.09 -4.30 -37.25
N THR A 1158 -2.27 -5.34 -36.44
CA THR A 1158 -1.24 -6.36 -36.19
C THR A 1158 -0.88 -7.11 -37.48
N GLU A 1159 -1.85 -7.48 -38.31
CA GLU A 1159 -1.60 -8.11 -39.62
C GLU A 1159 -0.77 -7.21 -40.54
N GLN A 1160 -1.01 -5.90 -40.54
CA GLN A 1160 -0.22 -4.92 -41.29
C GLN A 1160 1.22 -4.81 -40.75
N GLN A 1161 1.41 -4.79 -39.43
CA GLN A 1161 2.76 -4.70 -38.84
C GLN A 1161 3.63 -5.93 -39.12
N VAL A 1162 3.03 -7.13 -39.13
CA VAL A 1162 3.79 -8.38 -39.34
C VAL A 1162 3.93 -8.78 -40.81
N ALA A 1163 3.18 -8.15 -41.73
CA ALA A 1163 3.18 -8.48 -43.16
C ALA A 1163 4.58 -8.49 -43.83
N PRO A 1164 5.55 -7.61 -43.49
CA PRO A 1164 6.90 -7.65 -44.05
C PRO A 1164 7.75 -8.86 -43.64
N PHE A 1165 7.27 -9.70 -42.72
CA PHE A 1165 8.02 -10.82 -42.11
C PHE A 1165 7.40 -12.20 -42.37
N LEU A 1166 6.42 -12.29 -43.27
CA LEU A 1166 5.70 -13.52 -43.64
C LEU A 1166 6.43 -14.38 -44.69
#